data_AF-A0A6P4Z4T5-F1
#
_entry.id   AF-A0A6P4Z4T5-F1
#
_cell.length_a   1.000
_cell.length_b   1.000
_cell.length_c   1.000
_cell.angle_alpha   90.00
_cell.angle_beta   90.00
_cell.angle_gamma   90.00
#
_symmetry.space_group_name_H-M   'P 1'
#
loop_
_entity.id
_entity.type
_entity.pdbx_description
1 polymer ?
#
loop_
_entity_poly.entity_id
_entity_poly.type
_entity_poly.pdbx_seq_one_letter_code
_entity_poly.pdbx_strand_id
1 'polypeptide(L)'
;MIYQQILVLSIWYHLKTNQVIASPDIASLPTIVEAHNYGAFFVKETPLLNGFTKYRHTIAIEDPVLPHQTLRRQACETPEDRLLHCESNNKLIGEVDYENNARLTRIGEERQRAMSAIPNNDISDSSRTIRSRRSIRSTWPPYTEKARKYASAQTIAQHKRWYVVKRGNVSVVEVLPNHHRERRSVTAGPRYCKKLKEGNADDEDGGFLQTLGRAWNDLWGQPTWSDLRATDRHICQLADVISDIKDEVVAQTNRLGSMSKAVNKRADDIESGVARTHQLAEQTIQHLNELGRSIANRTETNEQRMTRIEKSQELTLAIRSHLTNLRTQLVDYEEHINNYIAGINVLLTGRLPIQLVSFSDVRKILDHVIHNVLPETNMRIVHNNPGFYFMTENIVFTRSEKLRTTYITITIPIFDQGGLLGVYRVVPLSIPTKHTSVATTHIADLPDYLAVTAYRGQGFFTEMSAVELASCRGDKVRTCHTERSLQDFDTPTCAAALFKDMPAKTVLELCDFRYNKYARPSEVIQLPDSEFLVLAPQAANMTESDWLMRGPPPRSREIKVKASTITFLKPPCGFDVDAPGIFYIPPQWSNCEDDEYTQVVQSFPINKPMAHLTLDPQQIIDEISASTRIQDVWDYDDHIPDLELISGEWEKSVDDSRQQSANLKRLIELNNNKTEAFATRTDEALRAATDFHDLNLAHTNDLIKKFGNLAWLRSLTKGNTAAGVGIITFFSATSLIMSIIVCWCNHR
;
A
#
# COMPACT_ATOMS: atom_id res chain seq x y z
N MET A 1 22.62 -40.77 -26.00
CA MET A 1 22.40 -39.31 -25.87
C MET A 1 21.03 -38.85 -26.37
N ILE A 2 20.59 -39.21 -27.58
CA ILE A 2 19.31 -38.75 -28.15
C ILE A 2 18.08 -39.13 -27.29
N TYR A 3 18.05 -40.35 -26.75
CA TYR A 3 16.95 -40.80 -25.87
C TYR A 3 16.84 -40.03 -24.54
N GLN A 4 17.96 -39.54 -23.99
CA GLN A 4 17.92 -38.73 -22.77
C GLN A 4 17.42 -37.30 -23.06
N GLN A 5 17.72 -36.74 -24.22
CA GLN A 5 17.21 -35.43 -24.61
C GLN A 5 15.70 -35.45 -24.87
N ILE A 6 15.17 -36.52 -25.46
CA ILE A 6 13.72 -36.68 -25.67
C ILE A 6 12.99 -36.85 -24.34
N LEU A 7 13.55 -37.62 -23.40
CA LEU A 7 12.94 -37.78 -22.07
C LEU A 7 12.93 -36.47 -21.27
N VAL A 8 14.02 -35.69 -21.32
CA VAL A 8 14.07 -34.37 -20.67
C VAL A 8 13.10 -33.41 -21.33
N LEU A 9 12.96 -33.41 -22.66
CA LEU A 9 11.98 -32.57 -23.35
C LEU A 9 10.53 -32.96 -23.04
N SER A 10 10.20 -34.25 -22.95
CA SER A 10 8.86 -34.70 -22.53
C SER A 10 8.58 -34.40 -21.06
N ILE A 11 9.55 -34.55 -20.16
CA ILE A 11 9.40 -34.18 -18.74
C ILE A 11 9.27 -32.65 -18.61
N TRP A 12 10.03 -31.88 -19.38
CA TRP A 12 9.93 -30.42 -19.40
C TRP A 12 8.61 -29.96 -20.02
N TYR A 13 8.12 -30.63 -21.06
CA TYR A 13 6.80 -30.38 -21.66
C TYR A 13 5.66 -30.74 -20.70
N HIS A 14 5.76 -31.85 -19.96
CA HIS A 14 4.79 -32.22 -18.93
C HIS A 14 4.85 -31.32 -17.68
N LEU A 15 6.03 -30.86 -17.27
CA LEU A 15 6.18 -29.87 -16.21
C LEU A 15 5.68 -28.48 -16.64
N LYS A 16 5.79 -28.13 -17.92
CA LYS A 16 5.28 -26.85 -18.46
C LYS A 16 3.78 -26.88 -18.73
N THR A 17 3.21 -28.03 -19.08
CA THR A 17 1.74 -28.22 -19.22
C THR A 17 1.03 -28.35 -17.87
N ASN A 18 1.75 -28.74 -16.80
CA ASN A 18 1.28 -28.63 -15.41
C ASN A 18 1.61 -27.27 -14.77
N GLN A 19 1.98 -26.24 -15.55
CA GLN A 19 1.73 -24.88 -15.08
C GLN A 19 0.23 -24.77 -14.91
N VAL A 20 -0.23 -24.96 -13.66
CA VAL A 20 -1.55 -24.56 -13.18
C VAL A 20 -1.77 -23.21 -13.83
N ILE A 21 -2.62 -23.17 -14.86
CA ILE A 21 -2.96 -21.95 -15.58
C ILE A 21 -3.45 -21.04 -14.46
N ALA A 22 -2.58 -20.12 -14.04
CA ALA A 22 -2.88 -19.25 -12.93
C ALA A 22 -4.16 -18.55 -13.37
N SER A 23 -5.25 -18.86 -12.66
CA SER A 23 -6.56 -18.32 -13.00
C SER A 23 -6.38 -16.82 -13.12
N PRO A 24 -6.68 -16.20 -14.28
CA PRO A 24 -6.43 -14.79 -14.50
C PRO A 24 -6.99 -14.01 -13.31
N ASP A 25 -6.10 -13.30 -12.64
CA ASP A 25 -6.44 -12.51 -11.46
C ASP A 25 -7.34 -11.35 -11.91
N ILE A 26 -8.28 -10.94 -11.08
CA ILE A 26 -9.06 -9.70 -11.33
C ILE A 26 -8.14 -8.51 -11.47
N ALA A 27 -6.97 -8.53 -10.83
CA ALA A 27 -5.94 -7.52 -11.05
C ALA A 27 -5.59 -7.35 -12.54
N SER A 28 -5.66 -8.42 -13.36
CA SER A 28 -5.37 -8.38 -14.80
C SER A 28 -6.50 -7.82 -15.67
N LEU A 29 -7.70 -7.64 -15.11
CA LEU A 29 -8.79 -6.98 -15.83
C LEU A 29 -8.45 -5.50 -16.06
N PRO A 30 -8.70 -4.95 -17.26
CA PRO A 30 -8.34 -3.58 -17.59
C PRO A 30 -9.09 -2.58 -16.70
N THR A 31 -8.43 -1.48 -16.33
CA THR A 31 -9.02 -0.42 -15.49
C THR A 31 -10.18 0.27 -16.21
N ILE A 32 -10.09 0.44 -17.53
CA ILE A 32 -11.17 0.92 -18.37
C ILE A 32 -11.33 -0.01 -19.56
N VAL A 33 -12.58 -0.32 -19.90
CA VAL A 33 -12.93 -0.88 -21.21
C VAL A 33 -13.66 0.21 -21.98
N GLU A 34 -13.08 0.56 -23.13
CA GLU A 34 -13.56 1.63 -23.98
C GLU A 34 -14.54 1.08 -25.01
N ALA A 35 -15.78 1.58 -24.98
CA ALA A 35 -16.77 1.33 -26.01
C ALA A 35 -17.34 2.66 -26.53
N HIS A 36 -16.48 3.68 -26.59
CA HIS A 36 -16.88 5.05 -26.88
C HIS A 36 -17.41 5.25 -28.28
N ASN A 37 -17.08 4.35 -29.23
CA ASN A 37 -17.66 4.41 -30.59
C ASN A 37 -19.14 4.02 -30.62
N TYR A 38 -19.62 3.31 -29.59
CA TYR A 38 -21.05 3.03 -29.39
C TYR A 38 -21.69 3.94 -28.34
N GLY A 39 -20.87 4.56 -27.47
CA GLY A 39 -21.33 5.60 -26.56
C GLY A 39 -21.37 5.12 -25.12
N ALA A 40 -20.39 4.31 -24.71
CA ALA A 40 -20.25 3.89 -23.33
C ALA A 40 -18.77 3.74 -22.92
N PHE A 41 -18.48 3.95 -21.64
CA PHE A 41 -17.26 3.47 -20.99
C PHE A 41 -17.60 2.51 -19.85
N PHE A 42 -16.68 1.61 -19.56
CA PHE A 42 -16.73 0.73 -18.40
C PHE A 42 -15.54 1.06 -17.51
N VAL A 43 -15.79 1.65 -16.35
CA VAL A 43 -14.73 2.03 -15.40
C VAL A 43 -14.68 1.01 -14.27
N LYS A 44 -13.53 0.37 -14.08
CA LYS A 44 -13.34 -0.66 -13.07
C LYS A 44 -13.50 -0.09 -11.66
N GLU A 45 -14.26 -0.80 -10.85
CA GLU A 45 -14.58 -0.49 -9.46
C GLU A 45 -14.09 -1.60 -8.53
N THR A 46 -14.40 -1.47 -7.23
CA THR A 46 -14.10 -2.51 -6.23
C THR A 46 -14.69 -3.86 -6.66
N PRO A 47 -13.88 -4.94 -6.66
CA PRO A 47 -14.36 -6.27 -7.05
C PRO A 47 -15.48 -6.77 -6.13
N LEU A 48 -16.33 -7.61 -6.71
CA LEU A 48 -17.48 -8.18 -6.04
C LEU A 48 -17.34 -9.69 -5.88
N LEU A 49 -17.57 -10.17 -4.67
CA LEU A 49 -17.79 -11.57 -4.39
C LEU A 49 -19.28 -11.87 -4.55
N ASN A 50 -19.64 -12.50 -5.67
CA ASN A 50 -21.02 -12.94 -5.91
C ASN A 50 -21.29 -14.25 -5.15
N GLY A 51 -22.57 -14.50 -4.85
CA GLY A 51 -23.07 -15.60 -4.03
C GLY A 51 -22.26 -16.89 -4.07
N PHE A 52 -22.09 -17.46 -2.88
CA PHE A 52 -21.19 -18.57 -2.68
C PHE A 52 -21.80 -19.59 -1.75
N THR A 53 -21.60 -20.86 -2.09
CA THR A 53 -21.67 -21.93 -1.12
C THR A 53 -20.57 -21.69 -0.09
N LYS A 54 -20.93 -21.77 1.19
CA LYS A 54 -20.04 -21.35 2.28
C LYS A 54 -19.45 -22.57 2.94
N TYR A 55 -18.14 -22.77 2.85
CA TYR A 55 -17.47 -23.63 3.81
C TYR A 55 -17.13 -22.81 5.05
N ARG A 56 -17.61 -23.25 6.21
CA ARG A 56 -17.36 -22.58 7.48
C ARG A 56 -16.41 -23.44 8.30
N HIS A 57 -15.28 -22.86 8.67
CA HIS A 57 -14.33 -23.49 9.57
C HIS A 57 -14.24 -22.69 10.85
N THR A 58 -14.37 -23.35 12.00
CA THR A 58 -14.29 -22.69 13.30
C THR A 58 -13.00 -23.04 14.00
N ILE A 59 -12.22 -22.02 14.33
CA ILE A 59 -10.98 -22.12 15.09
C ILE A 59 -11.30 -21.79 16.54
N ALA A 60 -10.80 -22.61 17.47
CA ALA A 60 -10.84 -22.36 18.89
C ALA A 60 -9.53 -21.70 19.33
N ILE A 61 -9.61 -20.50 19.92
CA ILE A 61 -8.48 -19.78 20.50
C ILE A 61 -8.70 -19.71 22.01
N GLU A 62 -7.79 -20.32 22.77
CA GLU A 62 -7.83 -20.26 24.23
C GLU A 62 -7.58 -18.83 24.72
N ASP A 63 -8.35 -18.39 25.71
CA ASP A 63 -8.17 -17.09 26.33
C ASP A 63 -6.85 -17.12 27.14
N PRO A 64 -5.95 -16.14 26.96
CA PRO A 64 -4.66 -16.15 27.63
C PRO A 64 -4.86 -16.08 29.15
N VAL A 65 -4.31 -17.06 29.87
CA VAL A 65 -4.38 -17.12 31.33
C VAL A 65 -3.23 -16.29 31.90
N LEU A 66 -3.57 -15.30 32.74
CA LEU A 66 -2.57 -14.55 33.51
C LEU A 66 -1.97 -15.50 34.56
N PRO A 67 -0.66 -15.81 34.50
CA PRO A 67 -0.03 -16.59 35.53
C PRO A 67 0.01 -15.74 36.81
N HIS A 68 -0.74 -16.14 37.82
CA HIS A 68 -0.54 -15.58 39.15
C HIS A 68 0.57 -16.37 39.85
N GLN A 69 1.78 -15.82 39.86
CA GLN A 69 2.88 -16.32 40.70
C GLN A 69 3.20 -15.27 41.76
N THR A 70 2.78 -15.54 42.99
CA THR A 70 3.33 -14.84 44.15
C THR A 70 4.73 -15.40 44.42
N LEU A 71 5.75 -14.55 44.42
CA LEU A 71 7.10 -15.00 44.77
C LEU A 71 7.14 -15.40 46.25
N ARG A 72 7.69 -16.58 46.52
CA ARG A 72 7.82 -17.07 47.90
C ARG A 72 8.92 -16.29 48.61
N ARG A 73 8.57 -15.63 49.72
CA ARG A 73 9.54 -14.96 50.60
C ARG A 73 10.37 -16.00 51.36
N GLN A 74 11.63 -15.65 51.62
CA GLN A 74 12.53 -16.44 52.45
C GLN A 74 12.15 -16.28 53.94
N ALA A 75 12.23 -17.35 54.73
CA ALA A 75 12.10 -17.26 56.17
C ALA A 75 13.40 -16.64 56.73
N CYS A 76 13.31 -15.50 57.43
CA CYS A 76 14.46 -14.81 58.04
C CYS A 76 14.44 -14.96 59.56
N GLU A 77 14.33 -16.20 60.04
CA GLU A 77 14.10 -16.49 61.46
C GLU A 77 15.38 -16.44 62.29
N THR A 78 16.53 -16.82 61.71
CA THR A 78 17.81 -16.84 62.45
C THR A 78 18.61 -15.54 62.25
N PRO A 79 19.47 -15.16 63.23
CA PRO A 79 20.43 -14.07 63.05
C PRO A 79 21.38 -14.31 61.86
N GLU A 80 21.67 -15.57 61.55
CA GLU A 80 22.47 -15.96 60.38
C GLU A 80 21.75 -15.64 59.07
N ASP A 81 20.44 -15.88 58.98
CA ASP A 81 19.64 -15.53 57.79
C ASP A 81 19.64 -14.02 57.55
N ARG A 82 19.57 -13.22 58.63
CA ARG A 82 19.64 -11.75 58.53
C ARG A 82 21.00 -11.26 58.04
N LEU A 83 22.08 -11.91 58.48
CA LEU A 83 23.45 -11.66 58.01
C LEU A 83 23.63 -12.01 56.52
N LEU A 84 22.86 -12.98 55.99
CA LEU A 84 22.84 -13.38 54.58
C LEU A 84 21.96 -12.46 53.69
N HIS A 85 21.64 -11.25 54.14
CA HIS A 85 20.79 -10.28 53.43
C HIS A 85 19.35 -10.77 53.15
N CYS A 86 18.82 -11.74 53.91
CA CYS A 86 17.46 -12.27 53.74
C CYS A 86 16.38 -11.17 53.75
N GLU A 87 16.48 -10.19 54.66
CA GLU A 87 15.54 -9.07 54.73
C GLU A 87 15.61 -8.16 53.48
N SER A 88 16.81 -7.92 52.97
CA SER A 88 17.01 -7.14 51.74
C SER A 88 16.46 -7.89 50.52
N ASN A 89 16.68 -9.20 50.44
CA ASN A 89 16.14 -10.04 49.38
C ASN A 89 14.61 -10.09 49.43
N ASN A 90 14.02 -10.25 50.61
CA ASN A 90 12.57 -10.20 50.79
C ASN A 90 11.96 -8.83 50.46
N LYS A 91 12.67 -7.74 50.76
CA LYS A 91 12.26 -6.39 50.35
C LYS A 91 12.25 -6.28 48.82
N LEU A 92 13.32 -6.71 48.15
CA LEU A 92 13.40 -6.71 46.68
C LEU A 92 12.30 -7.57 46.05
N ILE A 93 12.06 -8.77 46.59
CA ILE A 93 10.96 -9.65 46.16
C ILE A 93 9.61 -8.94 46.32
N GLY A 94 9.39 -8.28 47.47
CA GLY A 94 8.15 -7.54 47.73
C GLY A 94 7.93 -6.35 46.80
N GLU A 95 8.98 -5.61 46.45
CA GLU A 95 8.91 -4.50 45.48
C GLU A 95 8.58 -5.01 44.08
N VAL A 96 9.23 -6.10 43.64
CA VAL A 96 8.97 -6.73 42.34
C VAL A 96 7.55 -7.31 42.29
N ASP A 97 7.10 -8.02 43.34
CA ASP A 97 5.73 -8.53 43.43
C ASP A 97 4.71 -7.38 43.38
N TYR A 98 4.94 -6.28 44.08
CA TYR A 98 4.03 -5.14 44.08
C TYR A 98 3.91 -4.51 42.68
N GLU A 99 5.04 -4.24 42.00
CA GLU A 99 5.05 -3.67 40.65
C GLU A 99 4.37 -4.62 39.64
N ASN A 100 4.70 -5.91 39.70
CA ASN A 100 4.17 -6.92 38.79
C ASN A 100 2.68 -7.15 39.00
N ASN A 101 2.21 -7.23 40.25
CA ASN A 101 0.79 -7.39 40.54
C ASN A 101 -0.03 -6.19 40.07
N ALA A 102 0.46 -4.97 40.23
CA ALA A 102 -0.20 -3.78 39.72
C ALA A 102 -0.32 -3.81 38.18
N ARG A 103 0.76 -4.21 37.48
CA ARG A 103 0.75 -4.38 36.01
C ARG A 103 -0.21 -5.48 35.57
N LEU A 104 -0.14 -6.66 36.17
CA LEU A 104 -1.01 -7.81 35.86
C LEU A 104 -2.48 -7.50 36.12
N THR A 105 -2.78 -6.73 37.18
CA THR A 105 -4.14 -6.28 37.47
C THR A 105 -4.66 -5.37 36.37
N ARG A 106 -3.89 -4.35 35.96
CA ARG A 106 -4.26 -3.45 34.85
C ARG A 106 -4.50 -4.23 33.55
N ILE A 107 -3.59 -5.12 33.19
CA ILE A 107 -3.70 -5.96 31.98
C ILE A 107 -4.93 -6.87 32.09
N GLY A 108 -5.19 -7.45 33.27
CA GLY A 108 -6.35 -8.28 33.53
C GLY A 108 -7.67 -7.53 33.36
N GLU A 109 -7.75 -6.29 33.83
CA GLU A 109 -8.90 -5.41 33.64
C GLU A 109 -9.11 -5.01 32.18
N GLU A 110 -8.05 -4.69 31.46
CA GLU A 110 -8.11 -4.37 30.02
C GLU A 110 -8.54 -5.57 29.19
N ARG A 111 -7.96 -6.75 29.49
CA ARG A 111 -8.37 -8.02 28.88
C ARG A 111 -9.84 -8.30 29.16
N GLN A 112 -10.30 -8.17 30.41
CA GLN A 112 -11.70 -8.40 30.77
C GLN A 112 -12.63 -7.43 30.05
N ARG A 113 -12.25 -6.16 29.93
CA ARG A 113 -12.99 -5.16 29.15
C ARG A 113 -13.10 -5.57 27.68
N ALA A 114 -12.01 -5.94 27.02
CA ALA A 114 -12.03 -6.38 25.63
C ALA A 114 -12.89 -7.64 25.43
N MET A 115 -12.74 -8.64 26.30
CA MET A 115 -13.50 -9.89 26.22
C MET A 115 -15.01 -9.69 26.47
N SER A 116 -15.40 -8.72 27.29
CA SER A 116 -16.82 -8.41 27.54
C SER A 116 -17.55 -7.83 26.32
N ALA A 117 -16.81 -7.34 25.32
CA ALA A 117 -17.38 -6.87 24.06
C ALA A 117 -17.75 -8.01 23.10
N ILE A 118 -17.24 -9.23 23.35
CA ILE A 118 -17.53 -10.42 22.53
C ILE A 118 -18.85 -11.05 22.99
N PRO A 119 -19.77 -11.38 22.07
CA PRO A 119 -20.99 -12.11 22.44
C PRO A 119 -20.65 -13.44 23.12
N ASN A 120 -21.24 -13.69 24.29
CA ASN A 120 -21.07 -14.93 25.05
C ASN A 120 -22.22 -15.90 24.73
N ASN A 121 -21.89 -17.07 24.18
CA ASN A 121 -22.88 -18.09 23.81
C ASN A 121 -23.42 -18.86 25.04
N ASP A 122 -22.71 -18.86 26.16
CA ASP A 122 -23.11 -19.63 27.36
C ASP A 122 -24.36 -19.07 28.04
N ILE A 123 -24.77 -17.83 27.71
CA ILE A 123 -25.89 -17.11 28.34
C ILE A 123 -27.22 -17.36 27.60
N SER A 124 -27.19 -17.88 26.36
CA SER A 124 -28.40 -18.02 25.52
C SER A 124 -29.35 -19.15 25.94
N ASP A 125 -28.98 -20.01 26.88
CA ASP A 125 -29.84 -21.11 27.35
C ASP A 125 -31.02 -20.64 28.24
N SER A 126 -31.13 -19.34 28.56
CA SER A 126 -32.17 -18.81 29.45
C SER A 126 -33.39 -18.15 28.78
N SER A 127 -33.51 -18.09 27.44
CA SER A 127 -34.75 -17.60 26.81
C SER A 127 -35.09 -18.24 25.46
N ARG A 128 -35.88 -19.32 25.53
CA ARG A 128 -36.94 -19.54 24.52
C ARG A 128 -37.78 -18.25 24.45
N THR A 129 -38.05 -17.76 23.24
CA THR A 129 -38.89 -16.60 22.87
C THR A 129 -38.24 -15.21 22.77
N ILE A 130 -37.31 -15.01 21.82
CA ILE A 130 -37.21 -13.70 21.15
C ILE A 130 -37.23 -13.88 19.63
N ARG A 131 -38.43 -13.73 19.07
CA ARG A 131 -38.64 -13.44 17.65
C ARG A 131 -37.95 -12.10 17.33
N SER A 132 -37.13 -12.12 16.29
CA SER A 132 -36.92 -11.02 15.33
C SER A 132 -37.01 -9.59 15.87
N ARG A 133 -35.89 -9.03 16.32
CA ARG A 133 -35.61 -7.58 16.20
C ARG A 133 -34.13 -7.35 15.89
N ARG A 134 -33.77 -7.50 14.61
CA ARG A 134 -32.54 -6.94 14.06
C ARG A 134 -32.85 -5.54 13.50
N SER A 135 -32.60 -4.52 14.30
CA SER A 135 -32.12 -3.22 13.81
C SER A 135 -31.45 -2.50 14.97
N ILE A 136 -30.18 -2.79 15.21
CA ILE A 136 -29.35 -1.90 16.02
C ILE A 136 -29.03 -0.71 15.10
N ARG A 137 -29.84 0.35 15.22
CA ARG A 137 -29.49 1.68 14.72
C ARG A 137 -28.29 2.13 15.55
N SER A 138 -27.16 2.41 14.88
CA SER A 138 -26.00 3.05 15.48
C SER A 138 -26.32 4.50 15.84
N THR A 139 -26.88 4.73 17.02
CA THR A 139 -26.94 6.09 17.59
C THR A 139 -25.58 6.42 18.19
N TRP A 140 -24.65 6.86 17.36
CA TRP A 140 -23.55 7.71 17.82
C TRP A 140 -24.12 9.10 18.12
N PRO A 141 -23.87 9.70 19.30
CA PRO A 141 -24.23 11.08 19.53
C PRO A 141 -23.30 11.99 18.70
N PRO A 142 -23.80 13.14 18.20
CA PRO A 142 -22.99 14.06 17.42
C PRO A 142 -21.90 14.68 18.30
N TYR A 143 -20.72 14.77 17.71
CA TYR A 143 -19.52 15.41 18.25
C TYR A 143 -19.83 16.86 18.66
N THR A 144 -19.93 17.15 19.96
CA THR A 144 -20.08 18.53 20.44
C THR A 144 -18.73 19.18 20.66
N GLU A 145 -18.53 20.25 19.91
CA GLU A 145 -17.38 21.15 19.79
C GLU A 145 -17.18 22.07 21.01
N LYS A 146 -16.98 21.51 22.21
CA LYS A 146 -16.66 22.29 23.43
C LYS A 146 -15.61 21.62 24.31
N ALA A 147 -14.37 21.58 23.82
CA ALA A 147 -13.19 21.32 24.65
C ALA A 147 -11.97 22.12 24.16
N ARG A 148 -12.13 23.44 24.02
CA ARG A 148 -11.03 24.41 23.94
C ARG A 148 -11.22 25.45 25.04
N LYS A 149 -10.89 25.11 26.30
CA LYS A 149 -10.64 26.09 27.37
C LYS A 149 -10.17 25.49 28.71
N TYR A 150 -9.24 24.52 28.70
CA TYR A 150 -8.44 24.22 29.90
C TYR A 150 -7.04 23.78 29.47
N ALA A 151 -6.21 24.77 29.17
CA ALA A 151 -4.77 24.60 29.04
C ALA A 151 -4.11 25.81 29.72
N SER A 152 -4.14 25.82 31.06
CA SER A 152 -3.30 26.70 31.85
C SER A 152 -3.17 26.13 33.27
N ALA A 153 -1.92 25.98 33.70
CA ALA A 153 -1.46 25.64 35.05
C ALA A 153 -1.48 24.16 35.45
N GLN A 154 -0.38 23.46 35.12
CA GLN A 154 0.40 22.80 36.18
C GLN A 154 1.87 22.67 35.78
N THR A 155 2.70 23.18 36.68
CA THR A 155 4.15 23.26 36.74
C THR A 155 4.82 21.88 36.72
N ILE A 156 5.75 21.69 35.78
CA ILE A 156 6.79 20.65 35.84
C ILE A 156 8.15 21.34 35.80
N ALA A 157 9.04 20.86 36.67
CA ALA A 157 10.36 21.42 36.94
C ALA A 157 11.30 21.40 35.72
N GLN A 158 12.20 22.38 35.76
CA GLN A 158 13.20 22.76 34.78
C GLN A 158 14.27 21.69 34.50
N HIS A 159 14.74 21.65 33.24
CA HIS A 159 16.15 21.52 32.74
C HIS A 159 16.10 20.90 31.33
N LYS A 160 16.76 21.33 30.25
CA LYS A 160 17.71 22.39 29.88
C LYS A 160 17.47 22.70 28.39
N ARG A 161 17.62 23.96 27.95
CA ARG A 161 17.73 24.35 26.53
C ARG A 161 19.19 24.50 26.14
N TRP A 162 19.52 24.19 24.89
CA TRP A 162 20.76 24.59 24.22
C TRP A 162 20.45 25.66 23.17
N TYR A 163 21.31 26.67 23.06
CA TYR A 163 21.36 27.59 21.93
C TYR A 163 22.76 27.55 21.33
N VAL A 164 22.83 27.48 20.00
CA VAL A 164 24.05 27.62 19.20
C VAL A 164 24.04 29.03 18.62
N VAL A 165 25.11 29.79 18.84
CA VAL A 165 25.33 31.08 18.18
C VAL A 165 26.58 30.95 17.31
N LYS A 166 26.43 31.20 16.00
CA LYS A 166 27.54 31.30 15.02
C LYS A 166 28.17 32.69 15.09
N ARG A 167 29.51 32.75 15.14
CA ARG A 167 30.29 33.93 14.76
C ARG A 167 31.43 33.49 13.84
N GLY A 168 31.29 33.81 12.55
CA GLY A 168 32.35 33.61 11.56
C GLY A 168 32.77 32.15 11.37
N ASN A 169 33.82 31.99 10.56
CA ASN A 169 34.30 30.68 10.16
C ASN A 169 35.15 30.09 11.29
N VAL A 170 34.51 29.22 12.07
CA VAL A 170 35.03 28.32 13.13
C VAL A 170 34.57 28.72 14.54
N SER A 171 33.74 27.85 15.11
CA SER A 171 33.19 27.93 16.47
C SER A 171 33.95 26.97 17.37
N VAL A 172 34.49 27.47 18.48
CA VAL A 172 35.14 26.73 19.57
C VAL A 172 34.37 27.02 20.86
N VAL A 173 33.99 25.99 21.62
CA VAL A 173 33.64 26.06 23.04
C VAL A 173 34.17 24.81 23.75
N GLU A 174 35.03 25.07 24.73
CA GLU A 174 35.61 24.20 25.76
C GLU A 174 34.60 24.17 26.96
N VAL A 175 34.37 23.13 27.78
CA VAL A 175 35.29 22.31 28.62
C VAL A 175 34.55 21.05 29.15
N LEU A 176 35.28 19.91 29.14
CA LEU A 176 35.20 18.65 29.91
C LEU A 176 34.05 17.63 29.75
N PRO A 177 34.39 16.47 29.17
CA PRO A 177 33.96 15.14 29.62
C PRO A 177 35.14 14.29 30.11
N ASN A 178 34.92 13.45 31.12
CA ASN A 178 35.85 12.39 31.53
C ASN A 178 35.18 11.03 31.28
N HIS A 179 35.68 10.28 30.29
CA HIS A 179 35.54 8.82 30.21
C HIS A 179 36.84 8.18 29.75
N HIS A 180 37.18 7.10 30.46
CA HIS A 180 37.98 5.91 30.11
C HIS A 180 39.18 6.01 29.16
N ARG A 181 40.31 5.45 29.65
CA ARG A 181 41.30 4.77 28.79
C ARG A 181 41.96 3.59 29.51
N GLU A 182 42.02 2.47 28.79
CA GLU A 182 42.98 1.38 28.97
C GLU A 182 44.34 1.68 28.29
N ARG A 183 45.34 0.90 28.73
CA ARG A 183 46.77 0.78 28.39
C ARG A 183 47.28 1.21 27.00
N ARG A 184 48.52 1.76 26.95
CA ARG A 184 49.70 1.20 26.24
C ARG A 184 51.00 2.05 26.38
N SER A 185 52.15 1.33 26.43
CA SER A 185 53.49 1.61 25.87
C SER A 185 54.27 2.94 26.07
N VAL A 186 55.37 2.85 26.83
CA VAL A 186 56.83 3.03 26.49
C VAL A 186 57.35 4.27 25.68
N THR A 187 58.39 4.91 26.27
CA THR A 187 59.53 5.73 25.74
C THR A 187 59.28 7.13 25.18
N ALA A 188 60.15 8.16 25.34
CA ALA A 188 61.50 8.31 25.92
C ALA A 188 61.89 9.82 26.02
N GLY A 189 62.85 10.12 26.90
CA GLY A 189 63.82 11.23 26.75
C GLY A 189 63.95 12.10 28.00
N PRO A 190 65.15 12.65 28.33
CA PRO A 190 66.35 12.76 27.49
C PRO A 190 67.63 12.15 28.09
N ARG A 191 68.43 11.62 27.16
CA ARG A 191 69.89 11.61 27.10
C ARG A 191 70.57 12.73 27.91
N TYR A 192 71.57 12.38 28.72
CA TYR A 192 72.95 12.20 28.25
C TYR A 192 73.56 13.53 27.81
N CYS A 193 74.04 14.31 28.78
CA CYS A 193 75.32 14.97 28.56
C CYS A 193 76.34 14.11 29.28
N LYS A 194 77.23 13.53 28.47
CA LYS A 194 78.63 13.93 28.50
C LYS A 194 79.28 13.35 29.75
N LYS A 195 79.88 12.18 29.60
CA LYS A 195 81.26 12.04 29.09
C LYS A 195 82.21 12.85 29.97
N LEU A 196 83.28 12.20 30.37
CA LEU A 196 84.49 12.85 30.84
C LEU A 196 84.33 13.41 32.26
N LYS A 197 84.53 12.56 33.25
CA LYS A 197 85.83 12.70 33.87
C LYS A 197 86.78 11.96 32.91
N GLU A 198 87.77 12.58 32.25
CA GLU A 198 88.82 13.31 32.95
C GLU A 198 88.76 13.06 34.46
N GLY A 199 89.03 11.84 34.96
CA GLY A 199 89.38 10.59 34.28
C GLY A 199 88.72 9.34 34.88
N ASN A 200 88.98 8.24 34.15
CA ASN A 200 89.12 6.83 34.53
C ASN A 200 87.88 5.94 34.72
N ALA A 201 87.74 5.01 33.76
CA ALA A 201 87.79 3.55 33.91
C ALA A 201 86.97 2.93 35.07
N ASP A 202 85.91 2.19 34.77
CA ASP A 202 85.97 0.76 34.44
C ASP A 202 84.56 0.21 34.14
N ASP A 203 84.59 -0.80 33.28
CA ASP A 203 83.71 -1.96 33.18
C ASP A 203 82.24 -1.79 32.77
N GLU A 204 82.08 -1.96 31.46
CA GLU A 204 81.55 -3.17 30.83
C GLU A 204 80.18 -3.72 31.24
N ASP A 205 79.42 -3.88 30.15
CA ASP A 205 78.58 -5.01 29.81
C ASP A 205 77.18 -5.17 30.41
N GLY A 206 76.24 -5.10 29.47
CA GLY A 206 75.06 -5.93 29.46
C GLY A 206 74.52 -5.99 28.05
N GLY A 207 74.95 -6.98 27.27
CA GLY A 207 74.50 -7.11 25.90
C GLY A 207 74.68 -8.49 25.29
N PHE A 208 73.60 -9.26 25.36
CA PHE A 208 73.03 -9.94 24.20
C PHE A 208 73.53 -11.37 23.92
N LEU A 209 72.59 -12.30 24.11
CA LEU A 209 72.55 -13.66 23.56
C LEU A 209 73.53 -14.67 24.16
N GLN A 210 72.99 -15.52 25.02
CA GLN A 210 73.06 -16.95 24.75
C GLN A 210 71.90 -17.69 25.45
N THR A 211 70.74 -17.55 24.82
CA THR A 211 69.64 -18.50 24.88
C THR A 211 70.13 -19.87 24.42
N LEU A 212 70.53 -20.72 25.35
CA LEU A 212 70.68 -22.18 25.18
C LEU A 212 70.82 -22.73 26.61
N GLY A 213 69.77 -23.25 27.25
CA GLY A 213 68.83 -24.18 26.64
C GLY A 213 69.55 -25.48 26.31
N ARG A 214 70.22 -26.07 27.30
CA ARG A 214 70.33 -27.52 27.56
C ARG A 214 71.43 -27.77 28.60
N ALA A 215 71.23 -28.82 29.39
CA ALA A 215 72.23 -29.53 30.18
C ALA A 215 72.61 -28.94 31.55
N TRP A 216 71.65 -28.98 32.48
CA TRP A 216 71.85 -29.55 33.83
C TRP A 216 70.50 -29.50 34.58
N ASN A 217 69.47 -30.31 34.29
CA ASN A 217 69.41 -31.75 34.63
C ASN A 217 70.47 -32.17 35.63
N ASP A 218 70.07 -32.73 36.76
CA ASP A 218 70.97 -33.52 37.59
C ASP A 218 71.98 -32.65 38.35
N LEU A 219 71.62 -32.00 39.45
CA LEU A 219 71.07 -32.65 40.63
C LEU A 219 70.62 -31.49 41.56
N TRP A 220 69.34 -31.18 41.72
CA TRP A 220 68.56 -31.95 42.69
C TRP A 220 69.01 -33.39 42.75
N GLY A 221 70.00 -33.52 43.59
CA GLY A 221 70.22 -34.71 44.37
C GLY A 221 70.95 -34.34 45.65
N GLN A 222 71.66 -33.19 45.70
CA GLN A 222 72.32 -32.52 46.84
C GLN A 222 73.16 -31.29 46.34
N PRO A 223 73.77 -30.42 47.19
CA PRO A 223 73.95 -28.96 47.00
C PRO A 223 75.36 -28.47 46.56
N THR A 224 75.53 -27.16 46.26
CA THR A 224 76.78 -26.35 46.43
C THR A 224 76.43 -24.86 46.74
N TRP A 225 76.79 -24.24 47.88
CA TRP A 225 78.05 -23.71 48.46
C TRP A 225 78.35 -22.20 48.30
N SER A 226 77.63 -21.37 47.54
CA SER A 226 77.81 -19.89 47.57
C SER A 226 76.63 -19.09 48.14
N ASP A 227 75.45 -19.70 48.23
CA ASP A 227 74.49 -19.46 49.32
C ASP A 227 75.03 -19.89 50.71
N LEU A 228 76.27 -20.41 50.76
CA LEU A 228 77.06 -20.50 52.00
C LEU A 228 78.17 -19.43 52.10
N ARG A 229 78.41 -18.60 51.07
CA ARG A 229 79.50 -17.59 51.08
C ARG A 229 79.08 -16.13 50.91
N ALA A 230 77.86 -15.84 50.47
CA ALA A 230 77.29 -14.50 50.63
C ALA A 230 76.85 -14.24 52.09
N THR A 231 76.61 -15.32 52.84
CA THR A 231 76.43 -15.35 54.30
C THR A 231 77.76 -15.23 55.08
N ASP A 232 78.92 -15.48 54.45
CA ASP A 232 80.25 -15.31 55.07
C ASP A 232 80.78 -13.86 55.07
N ARG A 233 80.36 -13.00 54.13
CA ARG A 233 80.88 -11.61 54.08
C ARG A 233 80.33 -10.66 55.14
N HIS A 234 79.24 -11.04 55.80
CA HIS A 234 78.72 -10.31 56.97
C HIS A 234 79.11 -10.94 58.32
N ILE A 235 79.71 -12.14 58.31
CA ILE A 235 80.29 -12.78 59.50
C ILE A 235 81.79 -12.43 59.65
N CYS A 236 82.49 -12.15 58.55
CA CYS A 236 83.89 -11.71 58.56
C CYS A 236 84.14 -10.24 58.95
N GLN A 237 83.15 -9.52 59.45
CA GLN A 237 83.33 -8.17 60.02
C GLN A 237 83.04 -8.09 61.53
N LEU A 238 82.78 -9.21 62.22
CA LEU A 238 82.49 -9.21 63.66
C LEU A 238 83.36 -10.17 64.51
N ALA A 239 84.30 -10.90 63.91
CA ALA A 239 85.13 -11.89 64.61
C ALA A 239 86.57 -11.43 64.93
N ASP A 240 86.98 -10.22 64.55
CA ASP A 240 88.34 -9.68 64.76
C ASP A 240 88.48 -8.76 66.00
N VAL A 241 87.62 -8.94 67.01
CA VAL A 241 87.74 -8.20 68.30
C VAL A 241 87.92 -9.14 69.50
N ILE A 242 87.99 -10.46 69.27
CA ILE A 242 88.05 -11.46 70.37
C ILE A 242 89.39 -12.24 70.35
N SER A 243 90.42 -11.73 69.67
CA SER A 243 91.80 -12.23 69.85
C SER A 243 92.67 -11.36 70.76
N ASP A 244 92.31 -10.09 71.01
CA ASP A 244 93.24 -9.13 71.66
C ASP A 244 92.94 -8.84 73.14
N ILE A 245 91.99 -9.57 73.75
CA ILE A 245 91.74 -9.51 75.22
C ILE A 245 92.32 -10.76 75.92
N LYS A 246 93.00 -11.63 75.17
CA LYS A 246 93.61 -12.85 75.70
C LYS A 246 94.98 -12.62 76.34
N ASP A 247 95.64 -11.49 76.06
CA ASP A 247 96.99 -11.21 76.58
C ASP A 247 97.07 -10.12 77.69
N GLU A 248 95.96 -9.42 77.99
CA GLU A 248 95.91 -8.45 79.11
C GLU A 248 95.45 -9.08 80.45
N VAL A 249 94.96 -10.33 80.41
CA VAL A 249 94.52 -11.07 81.61
C VAL A 249 95.72 -11.65 82.40
N VAL A 250 96.92 -11.64 81.81
CA VAL A 250 98.17 -12.10 82.43
C VAL A 250 98.86 -11.00 83.27
N ALA A 251 98.38 -9.74 83.25
CA ALA A 251 99.10 -8.61 83.84
C ALA A 251 98.54 -8.01 85.15
N GLN A 252 97.41 -8.47 85.72
CA GLN A 252 96.89 -7.89 86.99
C GLN A 252 96.60 -8.89 88.11
N THR A 253 97.50 -9.86 88.24
CA THR A 253 97.66 -10.83 89.34
C THR A 253 98.00 -10.22 90.71
N ASN A 254 97.70 -8.94 91.00
CA ASN A 254 98.04 -8.33 92.31
C ASN A 254 97.04 -7.29 92.89
N ARG A 255 95.74 -7.37 92.56
CA ARG A 255 94.68 -6.73 93.39
C ARG A 255 93.55 -7.68 93.81
N LEU A 256 93.91 -8.95 94.02
CA LEU A 256 93.02 -10.07 94.36
C LEU A 256 92.57 -10.15 95.84
N GLY A 257 92.81 -9.13 96.68
CA GLY A 257 92.37 -9.11 98.09
C GLY A 257 91.01 -8.45 98.36
N SER A 258 90.49 -7.61 97.45
CA SER A 258 89.24 -6.85 97.65
C SER A 258 88.09 -7.25 96.70
N MET A 259 88.35 -8.14 95.74
CA MET A 259 87.39 -8.53 94.70
C MET A 259 86.42 -9.64 95.15
N SER A 260 86.79 -10.49 96.12
CA SER A 260 85.94 -11.59 96.63
C SER A 260 84.62 -11.09 97.26
N LYS A 261 84.61 -9.92 97.93
CA LYS A 261 83.38 -9.32 98.46
C LYS A 261 82.47 -8.70 97.39
N ALA A 262 83.02 -8.23 96.28
CA ALA A 262 82.25 -7.67 95.17
C ALA A 262 81.71 -8.76 94.21
N VAL A 263 82.42 -9.88 94.08
CA VAL A 263 82.01 -11.01 93.25
C VAL A 263 80.84 -11.78 93.87
N ASN A 264 80.81 -12.00 95.20
CA ASN A 264 79.65 -12.62 95.84
C ASN A 264 78.38 -11.76 95.70
N LYS A 265 78.49 -10.43 95.82
CA LYS A 265 77.34 -9.54 95.60
C LYS A 265 76.87 -9.54 94.14
N ARG A 266 77.79 -9.61 93.17
CA ARG A 266 77.43 -9.73 91.74
C ARG A 266 76.87 -11.10 91.39
N ALA A 267 77.30 -12.18 92.05
CA ALA A 267 76.75 -13.51 91.83
C ALA A 267 75.28 -13.56 92.28
N ASP A 268 74.95 -13.00 93.44
CA ASP A 268 73.56 -12.91 93.94
C ASP A 268 72.68 -11.98 93.06
N ASP A 269 73.25 -10.86 92.59
CA ASP A 269 72.56 -9.93 91.67
C ASP A 269 72.35 -10.54 90.26
N ILE A 270 73.28 -11.39 89.79
CA ILE A 270 73.16 -12.11 88.52
C ILE A 270 72.20 -13.29 88.64
N GLU A 271 72.21 -14.04 89.73
CA GLU A 271 71.28 -15.14 89.98
C GLU A 271 69.83 -14.61 90.07
N SER A 272 69.64 -13.51 90.80
CA SER A 272 68.33 -12.84 90.84
C SER A 272 67.95 -12.17 89.50
N GLY A 273 68.92 -11.71 88.71
CA GLY A 273 68.71 -11.21 87.35
C GLY A 273 68.32 -12.29 86.35
N VAL A 274 68.95 -13.47 86.41
CA VAL A 274 68.68 -14.64 85.56
C VAL A 274 67.34 -15.27 85.91
N ALA A 275 66.99 -15.36 87.19
CA ALA A 275 65.66 -15.79 87.61
C ALA A 275 64.57 -14.84 87.07
N ARG A 276 64.82 -13.52 87.09
CA ARG A 276 63.86 -12.51 86.61
C ARG A 276 63.73 -12.49 85.08
N THR A 277 64.83 -12.69 84.35
CA THR A 277 64.77 -12.82 82.87
C THR A 277 64.16 -14.14 82.42
N HIS A 278 64.37 -15.24 83.14
CA HIS A 278 63.69 -16.51 82.89
C HIS A 278 62.17 -16.34 83.08
N GLN A 279 61.74 -15.66 84.15
CA GLN A 279 60.33 -15.37 84.40
C GLN A 279 59.72 -14.47 83.31
N LEU A 280 60.44 -13.43 82.87
CA LEU A 280 60.01 -12.56 81.78
C LEU A 280 59.97 -13.29 80.43
N ALA A 281 60.92 -14.16 80.15
CA ALA A 281 60.94 -14.98 78.94
C ALA A 281 59.75 -15.95 78.92
N GLU A 282 59.44 -16.58 80.06
CA GLU A 282 58.31 -17.49 80.19
C GLU A 282 56.97 -16.77 80.04
N GLN A 283 56.82 -15.59 80.64
CA GLN A 283 55.65 -14.71 80.44
C GLN A 283 55.51 -14.25 78.98
N THR A 284 56.63 -13.93 78.32
CA THR A 284 56.61 -13.52 76.90
C THR A 284 56.22 -14.68 76.00
N ILE A 285 56.70 -15.90 76.27
CA ILE A 285 56.32 -17.12 75.53
C ILE A 285 54.82 -17.43 75.75
N GLN A 286 54.31 -17.26 76.97
CA GLN A 286 52.89 -17.43 77.25
C GLN A 286 52.03 -16.41 76.50
N HIS A 287 52.39 -15.13 76.52
CA HIS A 287 51.66 -14.10 75.78
C HIS A 287 51.75 -14.27 74.26
N LEU A 288 52.89 -14.73 73.72
CA LEU A 288 53.01 -15.04 72.30
C LEU A 288 52.14 -16.25 71.90
N ASN A 289 52.05 -17.27 72.75
CA ASN A 289 51.16 -18.41 72.52
C ASN A 289 49.67 -18.02 72.62
N GLU A 290 49.30 -17.15 73.56
CA GLU A 290 47.95 -16.59 73.68
C GLU A 290 47.60 -15.71 72.47
N LEU A 291 48.53 -14.86 72.02
CA LEU A 291 48.37 -14.06 70.82
C LEU A 291 48.24 -14.94 69.57
N GLY A 292 49.07 -15.98 69.45
CA GLY A 292 49.02 -16.95 68.35
C GLY A 292 47.68 -17.68 68.30
N ARG A 293 47.16 -18.15 69.44
CA ARG A 293 45.82 -18.74 69.54
C ARG A 293 44.71 -17.73 69.24
N SER A 294 44.84 -16.49 69.72
CA SER A 294 43.88 -15.43 69.43
C SER A 294 43.85 -15.04 67.95
N ILE A 295 45.00 -15.04 67.28
CA ILE A 295 45.10 -14.75 65.84
C ILE A 295 44.53 -15.94 65.05
N ALA A 296 44.91 -17.17 65.36
CA ALA A 296 44.41 -18.38 64.71
C ALA A 296 42.88 -18.48 64.78
N ASN A 297 42.30 -18.28 65.97
CA ASN A 297 40.86 -18.24 66.16
C ASN A 297 40.23 -17.11 65.33
N ARG A 298 40.81 -15.91 65.30
CA ARG A 298 40.30 -14.78 64.49
C ARG A 298 40.37 -15.04 62.99
N THR A 299 41.44 -15.68 62.48
CA THR A 299 41.55 -16.06 61.06
C THR A 299 40.53 -17.12 60.69
N GLU A 300 40.33 -18.15 61.51
CA GLU A 300 39.29 -19.15 61.28
C GLU A 300 37.89 -18.52 61.30
N THR A 301 37.64 -17.59 62.24
CA THR A 301 36.36 -16.86 62.27
C THR A 301 36.18 -15.98 61.03
N ASN A 302 37.25 -15.36 60.51
CA ASN A 302 37.21 -14.53 59.32
C ASN A 302 37.05 -15.35 58.04
N GLU A 303 37.69 -16.52 57.95
CA GLU A 303 37.53 -17.45 56.82
C GLU A 303 36.10 -17.97 56.75
N GLN A 304 35.51 -18.36 57.88
CA GLN A 304 34.09 -18.70 57.99
C GLN A 304 33.18 -17.52 57.62
N ARG A 305 33.55 -16.28 57.96
CA ARG A 305 32.82 -15.08 57.53
C ARG A 305 32.92 -14.87 56.02
N MET A 306 34.08 -15.08 55.41
CA MET A 306 34.24 -14.92 53.96
C MET A 306 33.45 -15.96 53.17
N THR A 307 33.50 -17.24 53.55
CA THR A 307 32.67 -18.27 52.90
C THR A 307 31.18 -17.99 53.05
N ARG A 308 30.74 -17.39 54.17
CA ARG A 308 29.35 -16.94 54.35
C ARG A 308 29.00 -15.77 53.43
N ILE A 309 29.90 -14.80 53.25
CA ILE A 309 29.70 -13.67 52.34
C ILE A 309 29.64 -14.17 50.89
N GLU A 310 30.50 -15.09 50.48
CA GLU A 310 30.50 -15.70 49.15
C GLU A 310 29.15 -16.40 48.87
N LYS A 311 28.69 -17.27 49.79
CA LYS A 311 27.38 -17.91 49.67
C LYS A 311 26.21 -16.91 49.62
N SER A 312 26.31 -15.79 50.36
CA SER A 312 25.31 -14.72 50.30
C SER A 312 25.29 -14.02 48.95
N GLN A 313 26.46 -13.76 48.37
CA GLN A 313 26.57 -13.15 47.04
C GLN A 313 26.04 -14.08 45.96
N GLU A 314 26.37 -15.37 46.01
CA GLU A 314 25.83 -16.39 45.10
C GLU A 314 24.30 -16.45 45.18
N LEU A 315 23.73 -16.46 46.39
CA LEU A 315 22.28 -16.43 46.59
C LEU A 315 21.66 -15.16 46.01
N THR A 316 22.28 -14.00 46.25
CA THR A 316 21.79 -12.71 45.75
C THR A 316 21.80 -12.67 44.22
N LEU A 317 22.86 -13.17 43.59
CA LEU A 317 22.97 -13.29 42.13
C LEU A 317 21.92 -14.27 41.56
N ALA A 318 21.70 -15.40 42.23
CA ALA A 318 20.69 -16.37 41.84
C ALA A 318 19.27 -15.77 41.91
N ILE A 319 18.95 -15.05 42.99
CA ILE A 319 17.67 -14.34 43.14
C ILE A 319 17.52 -13.29 42.03
N ARG A 320 18.55 -12.47 41.79
CA ARG A 320 18.51 -11.45 40.74
C ARG A 320 18.32 -12.05 39.35
N SER A 321 18.98 -13.17 39.05
CA SER A 321 18.80 -13.91 37.80
C SER A 321 17.35 -14.39 37.65
N HIS A 322 16.78 -15.01 38.69
CA HIS A 322 15.38 -15.44 38.69
C HIS A 322 14.40 -14.27 38.52
N LEU A 323 14.62 -13.14 39.21
CA LEU A 323 13.78 -11.94 39.07
C LEU A 323 13.87 -11.36 37.65
N THR A 324 15.04 -11.44 37.01
CA THR A 324 15.22 -10.99 35.62
C THR A 324 14.47 -11.89 34.65
N ASN A 325 14.57 -13.22 34.82
CA ASN A 325 13.83 -14.19 34.01
C ASN A 325 12.30 -14.05 34.20
N LEU A 326 11.84 -13.82 35.43
CA LEU A 326 10.43 -13.53 35.70
C LEU A 326 10.00 -12.26 34.97
N ARG A 327 10.82 -11.20 35.01
CA ARG A 327 10.53 -9.94 34.33
C ARG A 327 10.44 -10.11 32.81
N THR A 328 11.35 -10.87 32.19
CA THR A 328 11.28 -11.14 30.75
C THR A 328 10.03 -11.94 30.41
N GLN A 329 9.71 -12.98 31.19
CA GLN A 329 8.47 -13.74 31.01
C GLN A 329 7.22 -12.85 31.12
N LEU A 330 7.18 -11.92 32.08
CA LEU A 330 6.07 -10.98 32.24
C LEU A 330 5.93 -10.02 31.06
N VAL A 331 7.04 -9.56 30.47
CA VAL A 331 7.02 -8.76 29.24
C VAL A 331 6.44 -9.57 28.08
N ASP A 332 6.87 -10.83 27.93
CA ASP A 332 6.35 -11.72 26.89
C ASP A 332 4.84 -11.99 27.09
N TYR A 333 4.38 -12.17 28.34
CA TYR A 333 2.96 -12.32 28.67
C TYR A 333 2.17 -11.03 28.41
N GLU A 334 2.72 -9.87 28.76
CA GLU A 334 2.10 -8.57 28.49
C GLU A 334 1.96 -8.36 26.97
N GLU A 335 3.00 -8.65 26.20
CA GLU A 335 2.95 -8.61 24.74
C GLU A 335 1.89 -9.57 24.18
N HIS A 336 1.85 -10.82 24.67
CA HIS A 336 0.87 -11.80 24.22
C HIS A 336 -0.58 -11.36 24.50
N ILE A 337 -0.85 -10.79 25.69
CA ILE A 337 -2.18 -10.28 26.03
C ILE A 337 -2.53 -9.02 25.23
N ASN A 338 -1.57 -8.12 25.03
CA ASN A 338 -1.78 -6.93 24.21
C ASN A 338 -2.08 -7.31 22.75
N ASN A 339 -1.36 -8.29 22.19
CA ASN A 339 -1.65 -8.84 20.87
C ASN A 339 -3.02 -9.50 20.81
N TYR A 340 -3.41 -10.24 21.86
CA TYR A 340 -4.75 -10.81 21.97
C TYR A 340 -5.84 -9.72 22.00
N ILE A 341 -5.69 -8.69 22.82
CA ILE A 341 -6.61 -7.53 22.90
C ILE A 341 -6.70 -6.81 21.56
N ALA A 342 -5.57 -6.55 20.91
CA ALA A 342 -5.53 -5.97 19.57
C ALA A 342 -6.27 -6.85 18.55
N GLY A 343 -6.11 -8.17 18.65
CA GLY A 343 -6.82 -9.15 17.85
C GLY A 343 -8.34 -9.10 18.05
N ILE A 344 -8.81 -9.02 19.30
CA ILE A 344 -10.23 -8.85 19.61
C ILE A 344 -10.77 -7.55 19.02
N ASN A 345 -10.04 -6.44 19.14
CA ASN A 345 -10.47 -5.17 18.56
C ASN A 345 -10.63 -5.25 17.03
N VAL A 346 -9.75 -5.98 16.34
CA VAL A 346 -9.90 -6.24 14.90
C VAL A 346 -11.08 -7.16 14.62
N LEU A 347 -11.33 -8.20 15.42
CA LEU A 347 -12.53 -9.05 15.28
C LEU A 347 -13.82 -8.24 15.40
N LEU A 348 -13.88 -7.26 16.32
CA LEU A 348 -15.04 -6.39 16.48
C LEU A 348 -15.32 -5.56 15.23
N THR A 349 -14.33 -5.34 14.35
CA THR A 349 -14.53 -4.72 13.02
C THR A 349 -15.07 -5.68 11.96
N GLY A 350 -15.25 -6.96 12.28
CA GLY A 350 -15.69 -8.01 11.36
C GLY A 350 -14.58 -8.64 10.52
N ARG A 351 -13.31 -8.29 10.79
CA ARG A 351 -12.12 -8.76 10.06
C ARG A 351 -11.37 -9.83 10.84
N LEU A 352 -10.62 -10.67 10.14
CA LEU A 352 -9.80 -11.71 10.75
C LEU A 352 -8.50 -11.08 11.29
N PRO A 353 -8.17 -11.20 12.59
CA PRO A 353 -6.90 -10.71 13.13
C PRO A 353 -5.75 -11.68 12.90
N ILE A 354 -4.63 -11.17 12.40
CA ILE A 354 -3.38 -11.93 12.31
C ILE A 354 -2.83 -12.33 13.70
N GLN A 355 -3.17 -11.56 14.74
CA GLN A 355 -2.70 -11.78 16.11
C GLN A 355 -3.33 -13.02 16.75
N LEU A 356 -4.53 -13.44 16.31
CA LEU A 356 -5.21 -14.63 16.85
C LEU A 356 -5.17 -15.81 15.89
N VAL A 357 -5.16 -15.54 14.58
CA VAL A 357 -5.16 -16.57 13.55
C VAL A 357 -4.00 -16.31 12.61
N SER A 358 -3.04 -17.23 12.56
CA SER A 358 -1.87 -17.09 11.71
C SER A 358 -2.19 -17.37 10.23
N PHE A 359 -1.36 -16.84 9.32
CA PHE A 359 -1.41 -17.21 7.90
C PHE A 359 -1.30 -18.73 7.68
N SER A 360 -0.51 -19.42 8.53
CA SER A 360 -0.32 -20.86 8.44
C SER A 360 -1.60 -21.64 8.76
N ASP A 361 -2.41 -21.15 9.70
CA ASP A 361 -3.65 -21.83 10.08
C ASP A 361 -4.71 -21.66 8.99
N VAL A 362 -4.86 -20.46 8.43
CA VAL A 362 -5.71 -20.24 7.27
C VAL A 362 -5.24 -21.09 6.09
N ARG A 363 -3.92 -21.21 5.86
CA ARG A 363 -3.38 -22.07 4.80
C ARG A 363 -3.76 -23.54 4.99
N LYS A 364 -3.63 -24.09 6.19
CA LYS A 364 -4.05 -25.46 6.51
C LYS A 364 -5.54 -25.67 6.23
N ILE A 365 -6.39 -24.68 6.56
CA ILE A 365 -7.83 -24.75 6.27
C ILE A 365 -8.05 -24.76 4.75
N LEU A 366 -7.38 -23.89 3.99
CA LEU A 366 -7.49 -23.86 2.54
C LEU A 366 -7.02 -25.18 1.91
N ASP A 367 -5.89 -25.73 2.35
CA ASP A 367 -5.37 -27.01 1.89
C ASP A 367 -6.37 -28.14 2.20
N HIS A 368 -6.99 -28.12 3.38
CA HIS A 368 -8.04 -29.08 3.71
C HIS A 368 -9.26 -28.96 2.79
N VAL A 369 -9.72 -27.73 2.49
CA VAL A 369 -10.85 -27.50 1.58
C VAL A 369 -10.49 -27.99 0.17
N ILE A 370 -9.32 -27.61 -0.35
CA ILE A 370 -8.89 -27.98 -1.70
C ILE A 370 -8.73 -29.50 -1.84
N HIS A 371 -8.12 -30.17 -0.86
CA HIS A 371 -7.75 -31.58 -0.99
C HIS A 371 -8.79 -32.56 -0.46
N ASN A 372 -9.72 -32.14 0.41
CA ASN A 372 -10.70 -33.06 1.00
C ASN A 372 -12.16 -32.69 0.70
N VAL A 373 -12.46 -31.41 0.44
CA VAL A 373 -13.85 -30.95 0.23
C VAL A 373 -14.16 -30.80 -1.26
N LEU A 374 -13.22 -30.26 -2.03
CA LEU A 374 -13.42 -29.96 -3.46
C LEU A 374 -13.13 -31.08 -4.50
N PRO A 375 -12.36 -32.18 -4.24
CA PRO A 375 -11.93 -33.09 -5.31
C PRO A 375 -13.04 -33.72 -6.16
N GLU A 376 -14.22 -33.93 -5.57
CA GLU A 376 -15.37 -34.58 -6.22
C GLU A 376 -16.37 -33.56 -6.80
N THR A 377 -16.06 -32.27 -6.72
CA THR A 377 -16.97 -31.18 -7.10
C THR A 377 -16.35 -30.32 -8.19
N ASN A 378 -17.17 -29.72 -9.05
CA ASN A 378 -16.71 -28.68 -9.99
C ASN A 378 -16.47 -27.33 -9.29
N MET A 379 -16.62 -27.28 -7.97
CA MET A 379 -16.48 -26.06 -7.21
C MET A 379 -15.01 -25.72 -6.93
N ARG A 380 -14.74 -24.43 -6.76
CA ARG A 380 -13.42 -23.84 -6.52
C ARG A 380 -13.50 -22.79 -5.42
N ILE A 381 -12.36 -22.55 -4.77
CA ILE A 381 -12.22 -21.42 -3.85
C ILE A 381 -11.83 -20.15 -4.60
N VAL A 382 -12.16 -18.99 -4.01
CA VAL A 382 -11.95 -17.68 -4.66
C VAL A 382 -10.49 -17.36 -4.84
N HIS A 383 -9.69 -17.66 -3.82
CA HIS A 383 -8.28 -17.34 -3.83
C HIS A 383 -7.51 -18.32 -2.95
N ASN A 384 -6.35 -18.78 -3.42
CA ASN A 384 -5.50 -19.74 -2.70
C ASN A 384 -4.55 -19.05 -1.69
N ASN A 385 -4.32 -17.74 -1.83
CA ASN A 385 -3.52 -16.97 -0.87
C ASN A 385 -4.34 -16.71 0.40
N PRO A 386 -3.85 -17.12 1.59
CA PRO A 386 -4.51 -16.84 2.86
C PRO A 386 -4.73 -15.35 3.12
N GLY A 387 -3.85 -14.47 2.62
CA GLY A 387 -3.96 -13.01 2.79
C GLY A 387 -5.27 -12.41 2.27
N PHE A 388 -5.90 -13.04 1.27
CA PHE A 388 -7.21 -12.63 0.78
C PHE A 388 -8.27 -12.63 1.90
N TYR A 389 -8.27 -13.68 2.73
CA TYR A 389 -9.30 -13.89 3.76
C TYR A 389 -9.19 -12.89 4.92
N PHE A 390 -7.98 -12.37 5.18
CA PHE A 390 -7.76 -11.29 6.14
C PHE A 390 -8.33 -9.94 5.67
N MET A 391 -8.60 -9.78 4.36
CA MET A 391 -9.23 -8.57 3.81
C MET A 391 -10.75 -8.62 3.80
N THR A 392 -11.36 -9.77 4.14
CA THR A 392 -12.82 -9.94 4.12
C THR A 392 -13.48 -9.51 5.44
N GLU A 393 -14.68 -8.95 5.37
CA GLU A 393 -15.41 -8.37 6.51
C GLU A 393 -16.59 -9.23 6.99
N ASN A 394 -16.47 -10.56 6.84
CA ASN A 394 -17.56 -11.50 7.12
C ASN A 394 -17.17 -12.57 8.16
N ILE A 395 -16.33 -12.19 9.13
CA ILE A 395 -15.94 -13.09 10.21
C ILE A 395 -17.03 -13.12 11.27
N VAL A 396 -17.45 -14.34 11.64
CA VAL A 396 -18.37 -14.59 12.75
C VAL A 396 -17.54 -15.12 13.91
N PHE A 397 -17.75 -14.58 15.10
CA PHE A 397 -17.02 -15.02 16.29
C PHE A 397 -17.95 -15.01 17.50
N THR A 398 -17.63 -15.86 18.47
CA THR A 398 -18.35 -15.99 19.74
C THR A 398 -17.40 -16.48 20.81
N ARG A 399 -17.77 -16.32 22.08
CA ARG A 399 -16.96 -16.76 23.22
C ARG A 399 -17.73 -17.73 24.11
N SER A 400 -17.02 -18.70 24.66
CA SER A 400 -17.47 -19.50 25.81
C SER A 400 -16.63 -19.14 27.02
N GLU A 401 -17.26 -18.59 28.04
CA GLU A 401 -16.61 -18.30 29.33
C GLU A 401 -16.31 -19.57 30.10
N LYS A 402 -17.18 -20.59 29.99
CA LYS A 402 -16.97 -21.89 30.65
C LYS A 402 -15.70 -22.58 30.17
N LEU A 403 -15.48 -22.57 28.86
CA LEU A 403 -14.31 -23.17 28.22
C LEU A 403 -13.13 -22.21 28.08
N ARG A 404 -13.31 -20.93 28.47
CA ARG A 404 -12.30 -19.87 28.30
C ARG A 404 -11.74 -19.86 26.88
N THR A 405 -12.62 -19.94 25.90
CA THR A 405 -12.24 -20.09 24.50
C THR A 405 -13.06 -19.14 23.65
N THR A 406 -12.37 -18.44 22.76
CA THR A 406 -12.95 -17.63 21.70
C THR A 406 -12.98 -18.45 20.41
N TYR A 407 -14.18 -18.64 19.87
CA TYR A 407 -14.42 -19.35 18.62
C TYR A 407 -14.53 -18.35 17.47
N ILE A 408 -13.68 -18.53 16.46
CA ILE A 408 -13.64 -17.69 15.27
C ILE A 408 -14.02 -18.55 14.07
N THR A 409 -15.16 -18.26 13.45
CA THR A 409 -15.63 -18.95 12.25
C THR A 409 -15.21 -18.17 11.01
N ILE A 410 -14.25 -18.73 10.28
CA ILE A 410 -13.83 -18.27 8.97
C ILE A 410 -14.77 -18.84 7.91
N THR A 411 -15.24 -17.97 7.03
CA THR A 411 -16.09 -18.36 5.92
C THR A 411 -15.27 -18.36 4.64
N ILE A 412 -15.09 -19.53 4.04
CA ILE A 412 -14.42 -19.72 2.76
C ILE A 412 -15.50 -19.78 1.67
N PRO A 413 -15.54 -18.80 0.75
CA PRO A 413 -16.45 -18.84 -0.38
C PRO A 413 -16.00 -19.90 -1.39
N ILE A 414 -16.94 -20.78 -1.72
CA ILE A 414 -16.82 -21.83 -2.71
C ILE A 414 -17.86 -21.55 -3.80
N PHE A 415 -17.45 -21.66 -5.05
CA PHE A 415 -18.31 -21.38 -6.20
C PHE A 415 -18.00 -22.34 -7.34
N ASP A 416 -19.01 -22.64 -8.13
CA ASP A 416 -18.84 -23.30 -9.43
C ASP A 416 -18.46 -22.23 -10.48
N GLN A 417 -19.31 -21.22 -10.61
CA GLN A 417 -19.18 -20.10 -11.54
C GLN A 417 -19.18 -18.76 -10.81
N GLY A 418 -18.61 -17.71 -11.41
CA GLY A 418 -18.68 -16.35 -10.88
C GLY A 418 -17.63 -15.98 -9.85
N GLY A 419 -17.63 -16.65 -8.70
CA GLY A 419 -16.69 -16.39 -7.60
C GLY A 419 -16.44 -14.90 -7.36
N LEU A 420 -15.23 -14.45 -7.69
CA LEU A 420 -14.86 -13.05 -7.67
C LEU A 420 -15.04 -12.43 -9.07
N LEU A 421 -15.86 -11.38 -9.12
CA LEU A 421 -16.19 -10.62 -10.33
C LEU A 421 -15.48 -9.26 -10.32
N GLY A 422 -14.96 -8.86 -11.47
CA GLY A 422 -14.56 -7.47 -11.70
C GLY A 422 -15.81 -6.63 -11.95
N VAL A 423 -16.03 -5.60 -11.14
CA VAL A 423 -17.17 -4.69 -11.31
C VAL A 423 -16.72 -3.52 -12.16
N TYR A 424 -17.56 -3.14 -13.12
CA TYR A 424 -17.39 -1.95 -13.93
C TYR A 424 -18.60 -1.05 -13.76
N ARG A 425 -18.38 0.23 -13.47
CA ARG A 425 -19.39 1.27 -13.61
C ARG A 425 -19.58 1.56 -15.10
N VAL A 426 -20.80 1.48 -15.57
CA VAL A 426 -21.16 1.82 -16.95
C VAL A 426 -21.43 3.31 -17.01
N VAL A 427 -20.67 4.02 -17.85
CA VAL A 427 -20.81 5.46 -18.05
C VAL A 427 -21.37 5.67 -19.45
N PRO A 428 -22.67 5.98 -19.60
CA PRO A 428 -23.26 6.26 -20.90
C PRO A 428 -22.75 7.60 -21.43
N LEU A 429 -22.50 7.66 -22.74
CA LEU A 429 -22.04 8.84 -23.45
C LEU A 429 -23.06 9.22 -24.52
N SER A 430 -23.02 10.51 -24.88
CA SER A 430 -23.73 11.01 -26.06
C SER A 430 -22.71 11.35 -27.14
N ILE A 431 -22.71 10.60 -28.24
CA ILE A 431 -21.79 10.82 -29.34
C ILE A 431 -22.47 11.74 -30.37
N PRO A 432 -21.84 12.85 -30.78
CA PRO A 432 -22.28 13.65 -31.91
C PRO A 432 -22.51 12.80 -33.17
N THR A 433 -23.53 13.13 -33.97
CA THR A 433 -23.78 12.41 -35.23
C THR A 433 -22.70 12.65 -36.27
N LYS A 434 -22.06 13.82 -36.21
CA LYS A 434 -20.88 14.26 -36.98
C LYS A 434 -20.12 15.28 -36.13
N HIS A 435 -18.84 15.52 -36.43
CA HIS A 435 -17.97 16.42 -35.68
C HIS A 435 -18.47 17.87 -35.60
N THR A 436 -19.27 18.31 -36.57
CA THR A 436 -19.86 19.65 -36.65
C THR A 436 -21.33 19.71 -36.23
N SER A 437 -21.91 18.62 -35.73
CA SER A 437 -23.34 18.56 -35.36
C SER A 437 -23.55 18.70 -33.87
N VAL A 438 -24.60 19.43 -33.53
CA VAL A 438 -25.13 19.53 -32.17
C VAL A 438 -25.93 18.26 -31.80
N ALA A 439 -26.46 17.55 -32.80
CA ALA A 439 -27.25 16.35 -32.58
C ALA A 439 -26.38 15.18 -32.13
N THR A 440 -26.90 14.36 -31.22
CA THR A 440 -26.17 13.26 -30.60
C THR A 440 -26.97 11.96 -30.63
N THR A 441 -26.27 10.83 -30.62
CA THR A 441 -26.80 9.50 -30.35
C THR A 441 -26.36 9.04 -28.97
N HIS A 442 -27.19 8.27 -28.29
CA HIS A 442 -26.87 7.63 -27.01
C HIS A 442 -27.61 6.29 -26.90
N ILE A 443 -27.22 5.48 -25.93
CA ILE A 443 -27.86 4.19 -25.65
C ILE A 443 -28.84 4.39 -24.48
N ALA A 444 -30.08 3.94 -24.65
CA ALA A 444 -31.07 3.91 -23.57
C ALA A 444 -30.90 2.66 -22.69
N ASP A 445 -31.37 2.77 -21.45
CA ASP A 445 -31.55 1.64 -20.52
C ASP A 445 -30.29 0.79 -20.24
N LEU A 446 -29.11 1.41 -20.27
CA LEU A 446 -27.89 0.77 -19.78
C LEU A 446 -27.94 0.58 -18.24
N PRO A 447 -27.44 -0.55 -17.70
CA PRO A 447 -27.34 -0.75 -16.27
C PRO A 447 -26.27 0.17 -15.67
N ASP A 448 -26.38 0.52 -14.38
CA ASP A 448 -25.38 1.36 -13.72
C ASP A 448 -24.02 0.65 -13.60
N TYR A 449 -24.03 -0.67 -13.41
CA TYR A 449 -22.84 -1.50 -13.23
C TYR A 449 -22.95 -2.83 -13.97
N LEU A 450 -21.82 -3.29 -14.48
CA LEU A 450 -21.62 -4.61 -15.08
C LEU A 450 -20.53 -5.35 -14.30
N ALA A 451 -20.86 -6.50 -13.72
CA ALA A 451 -19.90 -7.35 -13.03
C ALA A 451 -19.55 -8.55 -13.92
N VAL A 452 -18.26 -8.79 -14.16
CA VAL A 452 -17.77 -9.81 -15.11
C VAL A 452 -16.77 -10.75 -14.46
N THR A 453 -16.74 -12.01 -14.89
CA THR A 453 -15.71 -12.95 -14.45
C THR A 453 -14.37 -12.66 -15.12
N ALA A 454 -13.25 -12.86 -14.41
CA ALA A 454 -11.91 -12.69 -14.98
C ALA A 454 -11.49 -13.76 -16.00
N TYR A 455 -12.22 -14.89 -16.06
CA TYR A 455 -11.83 -16.03 -16.89
C TYR A 455 -12.09 -15.75 -18.39
N ARG A 456 -11.05 -15.86 -19.22
CA ARG A 456 -11.10 -15.49 -20.65
C ARG A 456 -11.87 -16.46 -21.56
N GLY A 457 -12.11 -17.71 -21.15
CA GLY A 457 -12.66 -18.76 -22.04
C GLY A 457 -14.17 -19.00 -21.94
N GLN A 458 -14.76 -18.78 -20.77
CA GLN A 458 -16.21 -18.86 -20.50
C GLN A 458 -16.49 -17.72 -19.53
N GLY A 459 -16.80 -16.56 -20.11
CA GLY A 459 -17.08 -15.40 -19.31
C GLY A 459 -18.53 -15.47 -18.86
N PHE A 460 -18.76 -15.18 -17.59
CA PHE A 460 -20.09 -14.87 -17.12
C PHE A 460 -20.15 -13.40 -16.72
N PHE A 461 -21.35 -12.84 -16.77
CA PHE A 461 -21.59 -11.49 -16.29
C PHE A 461 -22.89 -11.40 -15.49
N THR A 462 -23.06 -10.30 -14.77
CA THR A 462 -24.33 -9.93 -14.15
C THR A 462 -24.42 -8.42 -14.11
N GLU A 463 -25.62 -7.89 -14.33
CA GLU A 463 -25.90 -6.46 -14.32
C GLU A 463 -26.41 -6.05 -12.94
N MET A 464 -26.07 -4.82 -12.53
CA MET A 464 -26.46 -4.30 -11.23
C MET A 464 -26.81 -2.83 -11.31
N SER A 465 -27.83 -2.44 -10.54
CA SER A 465 -28.10 -1.04 -10.26
C SER A 465 -27.21 -0.52 -9.13
N ALA A 466 -27.11 0.81 -9.01
CA ALA A 466 -26.38 1.46 -7.93
C ALA A 466 -26.92 1.10 -6.54
N VAL A 467 -28.24 0.97 -6.40
CA VAL A 467 -28.91 0.59 -5.15
C VAL A 467 -28.49 -0.81 -4.71
N GLU A 468 -28.40 -1.72 -5.66
CA GLU A 468 -28.02 -3.10 -5.40
C GLU A 468 -26.55 -3.21 -5.00
N LEU A 469 -25.65 -2.53 -5.71
CA LEU A 469 -24.23 -2.52 -5.37
C LEU A 469 -23.97 -1.83 -4.02
N ALA A 470 -24.78 -0.82 -3.66
CA ALA A 470 -24.73 -0.15 -2.36
C ALA A 470 -25.21 -1.04 -1.21
N SER A 471 -25.98 -2.10 -1.47
CA SER A 471 -26.39 -3.07 -0.45
C SER A 471 -25.27 -4.05 -0.03
N CYS A 472 -24.19 -4.12 -0.82
CA CYS A 472 -23.06 -4.99 -0.58
C CYS A 472 -22.05 -4.34 0.37
N ARG A 473 -21.32 -5.14 1.16
CA ARG A 473 -20.42 -4.67 2.22
C ARG A 473 -18.95 -4.95 1.90
N GLY A 474 -18.06 -4.09 2.36
CA GLY A 474 -16.61 -4.26 2.25
C GLY A 474 -15.93 -3.21 1.38
N ASP A 475 -14.78 -2.73 1.84
CA ASP A 475 -14.04 -1.65 1.16
C ASP A 475 -13.18 -2.15 -0.01
N LYS A 476 -12.49 -3.28 0.19
CA LYS A 476 -11.55 -3.86 -0.80
C LYS A 476 -12.18 -4.90 -1.70
N VAL A 477 -13.11 -5.67 -1.13
CA VAL A 477 -13.89 -6.69 -1.83
C VAL A 477 -15.30 -6.58 -1.31
N ARG A 478 -16.24 -6.21 -2.19
CA ARG A 478 -17.65 -6.11 -1.82
C ARG A 478 -18.25 -7.51 -1.78
N THR A 479 -18.97 -7.83 -0.71
CA THR A 479 -19.73 -9.08 -0.58
C THR A 479 -21.20 -8.73 -0.45
N CYS A 480 -22.03 -9.27 -1.34
CA CYS A 480 -23.48 -9.09 -1.26
C CYS A 480 -24.12 -10.20 -0.40
N HIS A 481 -25.28 -9.90 0.19
CA HIS A 481 -26.05 -10.91 0.93
C HIS A 481 -26.80 -11.88 0.01
N THR A 482 -27.28 -11.38 -1.13
CA THR A 482 -28.02 -12.14 -2.13
C THR A 482 -27.07 -12.64 -3.21
N GLU A 483 -27.17 -13.93 -3.51
CA GLU A 483 -26.56 -14.52 -4.70
C GLU A 483 -27.25 -14.00 -5.95
N ARG A 484 -26.45 -13.57 -6.94
CA ARG A 484 -26.96 -13.19 -8.25
C ARG A 484 -26.76 -14.32 -9.23
N SER A 485 -27.79 -14.54 -10.04
CA SER A 485 -27.67 -15.36 -11.23
C SER A 485 -26.70 -14.69 -12.19
N LEU A 486 -25.81 -15.51 -12.73
CA LEU A 486 -24.84 -15.12 -13.75
C LEU A 486 -25.41 -15.49 -15.11
N GLN A 487 -25.18 -14.63 -16.08
CA GLN A 487 -25.55 -14.82 -17.48
C GLN A 487 -24.31 -15.15 -18.29
N ASP A 488 -24.47 -15.97 -19.32
CA ASP A 488 -23.40 -16.31 -20.26
C ASP A 488 -23.26 -15.20 -21.31
N PHE A 489 -22.03 -14.87 -21.71
CA PHE A 489 -21.79 -13.96 -22.83
C PHE A 489 -22.27 -14.52 -24.17
N ASP A 490 -22.60 -15.82 -24.27
CA ASP A 490 -23.26 -16.40 -25.44
C ASP A 490 -24.69 -15.86 -25.64
N THR A 491 -25.35 -15.40 -24.57
CA THR A 491 -26.63 -14.70 -24.60
C THR A 491 -26.48 -13.30 -24.01
N PRO A 492 -25.78 -12.40 -24.70
CA PRO A 492 -25.36 -11.12 -24.15
C PRO A 492 -26.54 -10.14 -24.05
N THR A 493 -26.53 -9.32 -23.02
CA THR A 493 -27.31 -8.07 -22.98
C THR A 493 -26.59 -6.98 -23.79
N CYS A 494 -27.25 -5.83 -23.99
CA CYS A 494 -26.62 -4.67 -24.64
C CYS A 494 -25.27 -4.29 -23.98
N ALA A 495 -25.22 -4.14 -22.65
CA ALA A 495 -23.99 -3.77 -21.96
C ALA A 495 -22.89 -4.84 -22.07
N ALA A 496 -23.27 -6.12 -21.99
CA ALA A 496 -22.33 -7.23 -22.15
C ALA A 496 -21.76 -7.31 -23.58
N ALA A 497 -22.59 -7.07 -24.60
CA ALA A 497 -22.18 -7.04 -26.00
C ALA A 497 -21.18 -5.89 -26.28
N LEU A 498 -21.44 -4.71 -25.71
CA LEU A 498 -20.53 -3.56 -25.75
C LEU A 498 -19.20 -3.87 -25.06
N PHE A 499 -19.24 -4.45 -23.86
CA PHE A 499 -18.05 -4.79 -23.08
C PHE A 499 -17.14 -5.80 -23.80
N LYS A 500 -17.73 -6.72 -24.57
CA LYS A 500 -17.01 -7.74 -25.34
C LYS A 500 -16.60 -7.29 -26.75
N ASP A 501 -16.91 -6.06 -27.15
CA ASP A 501 -16.72 -5.55 -28.52
C ASP A 501 -17.28 -6.52 -29.57
N MET A 502 -18.54 -6.92 -29.39
CA MET A 502 -19.23 -7.80 -30.34
C MET A 502 -19.46 -7.11 -31.70
N PRO A 503 -19.71 -7.90 -32.78
CA PRO A 503 -19.98 -7.35 -34.12
C PRO A 503 -21.08 -6.29 -34.11
N ALA A 504 -20.95 -5.28 -34.99
CA ALA A 504 -21.81 -4.09 -34.96
C ALA A 504 -23.29 -4.43 -35.09
N LYS A 505 -23.60 -5.39 -35.96
CA LYS A 505 -24.95 -5.90 -36.17
C LYS A 505 -25.58 -6.42 -34.88
N THR A 506 -24.86 -7.24 -34.11
CA THR A 506 -25.34 -7.81 -32.85
C THR A 506 -25.60 -6.70 -31.82
N VAL A 507 -24.68 -5.73 -31.71
CA VAL A 507 -24.85 -4.59 -30.80
C VAL A 507 -26.08 -3.76 -31.17
N LEU A 508 -26.29 -3.48 -32.46
CA LEU A 508 -27.43 -2.69 -32.94
C LEU A 508 -28.78 -3.41 -32.82
N GLU A 509 -28.78 -4.75 -32.81
CA GLU A 509 -29.98 -5.54 -32.54
C GLU A 509 -30.34 -5.55 -31.05
N LEU A 510 -29.34 -5.58 -30.16
CA LEU A 510 -29.54 -5.67 -28.71
C LEU A 510 -29.70 -4.32 -28.01
N CYS A 511 -29.05 -3.28 -28.52
CA CYS A 511 -29.01 -1.96 -27.89
C CYS A 511 -30.04 -1.01 -28.53
N ASP A 512 -30.75 -0.26 -27.68
CA ASP A 512 -31.71 0.75 -28.13
C ASP A 512 -31.01 2.11 -28.30
N PHE A 513 -30.56 2.38 -29.52
CA PHE A 513 -29.92 3.64 -29.87
C PHE A 513 -30.95 4.75 -30.10
N ARG A 514 -30.69 5.87 -29.44
CA ARG A 514 -31.60 6.99 -29.31
C ARG A 514 -30.97 8.28 -29.82
N TYR A 515 -31.70 8.99 -30.68
CA TYR A 515 -31.29 10.25 -31.29
C TYR A 515 -31.85 11.46 -30.54
N ASN A 516 -30.96 12.41 -30.24
CA ASN A 516 -31.27 13.69 -29.63
C ASN A 516 -30.83 14.83 -30.54
N LYS A 517 -31.77 15.68 -30.95
CA LYS A 517 -31.47 16.87 -31.77
C LYS A 517 -30.83 18.02 -30.98
N TYR A 518 -31.12 18.08 -29.67
CA TYR A 518 -30.75 19.23 -28.84
C TYR A 518 -29.34 19.11 -28.27
N ALA A 519 -28.68 20.27 -28.12
CA ALA A 519 -27.37 20.37 -27.49
C ALA A 519 -27.44 19.86 -26.05
N ARG A 520 -26.55 18.93 -25.69
CA ARG A 520 -26.30 18.61 -24.28
C ARG A 520 -25.28 19.60 -23.69
N PRO A 521 -25.28 19.78 -22.36
CA PRO A 521 -24.22 20.52 -21.67
C PRO A 521 -22.85 19.92 -22.01
N SER A 522 -21.84 20.78 -22.06
CA SER A 522 -20.47 20.33 -22.25
C SER A 522 -19.97 19.60 -21.00
N GLU A 523 -19.23 18.52 -21.21
CA GLU A 523 -18.70 17.67 -20.15
C GLU A 523 -17.25 17.29 -20.46
N VAL A 524 -16.41 17.23 -19.44
CA VAL A 524 -15.04 16.74 -19.55
C VAL A 524 -14.85 15.60 -18.57
N ILE A 525 -14.50 14.43 -19.11
CA ILE A 525 -14.29 13.21 -18.34
C ILE A 525 -12.79 12.90 -18.35
N GLN A 526 -12.18 12.88 -17.17
CA GLN A 526 -10.80 12.45 -17.02
C GLN A 526 -10.71 10.92 -17.12
N LEU A 527 -9.87 10.46 -18.03
CA LEU A 527 -9.51 9.06 -18.25
C LEU A 527 -8.13 8.77 -17.59
N PRO A 528 -7.69 7.50 -17.50
CA PRO A 528 -6.34 7.13 -17.08
C PRO A 528 -5.29 7.83 -17.94
N ASP A 529 -4.05 7.86 -17.43
CA ASP A 529 -2.89 8.40 -18.16
C ASP A 529 -3.01 9.88 -18.56
N SER A 530 -3.74 10.66 -17.74
CA SER A 530 -3.96 12.10 -17.92
C SER A 530 -4.63 12.47 -19.25
N GLU A 531 -5.38 11.53 -19.83
CA GLU A 531 -6.21 11.77 -21.01
C GLU A 531 -7.59 12.29 -20.60
N PHE A 532 -8.22 13.09 -21.46
CA PHE A 532 -9.54 13.64 -21.24
C PHE A 532 -10.45 13.38 -22.44
N LEU A 533 -11.64 12.85 -22.20
CA LEU A 533 -12.72 12.92 -23.17
C LEU A 533 -13.45 14.25 -22.99
N VAL A 534 -13.44 15.07 -24.03
CA VAL A 534 -14.15 16.34 -24.09
C VAL A 534 -15.41 16.15 -24.93
N LEU A 535 -16.57 16.37 -24.32
CA LEU A 535 -17.88 16.46 -24.97
C LEU A 535 -18.28 17.93 -24.98
N ALA A 536 -18.22 18.60 -26.13
CA ALA A 536 -18.49 20.02 -26.27
C ALA A 536 -19.45 20.30 -27.43
N PRO A 537 -20.74 19.92 -27.37
CA PRO A 537 -21.69 20.09 -28.48
C PRO A 537 -21.79 21.53 -29.01
N GLN A 538 -21.51 22.52 -28.15
CA GLN A 538 -21.49 23.94 -28.50
C GLN A 538 -20.39 24.32 -29.50
N ALA A 539 -19.31 23.53 -29.58
CA ALA A 539 -18.23 23.72 -30.54
C ALA A 539 -18.69 23.61 -32.00
N ALA A 540 -19.80 22.90 -32.26
CA ALA A 540 -20.42 22.79 -33.60
C ALA A 540 -20.72 24.16 -34.24
N ASN A 541 -21.11 25.13 -33.42
CA ASN A 541 -21.50 26.46 -33.89
C ASN A 541 -20.31 27.44 -33.97
N MET A 542 -19.12 26.99 -33.57
CA MET A 542 -17.93 27.82 -33.58
C MET A 542 -17.20 27.56 -34.89
N THR A 543 -17.44 28.40 -35.89
CA THR A 543 -16.94 28.17 -37.25
C THR A 543 -15.42 28.15 -37.35
N GLU A 544 -14.67 28.75 -36.41
CA GLU A 544 -13.19 28.78 -36.40
C GLU A 544 -12.55 29.06 -35.01
N SER A 545 -13.12 28.60 -33.89
CA SER A 545 -12.47 28.83 -32.59
C SER A 545 -11.51 27.70 -32.25
N ASP A 546 -10.22 27.99 -32.15
CA ASP A 546 -9.30 27.08 -31.47
C ASP A 546 -9.50 27.19 -29.94
N TRP A 547 -9.47 26.06 -29.24
CA TRP A 547 -9.27 26.04 -27.80
C TRP A 547 -7.85 26.50 -27.48
N LEU A 548 -7.69 27.21 -26.37
CA LEU A 548 -6.40 27.76 -25.96
C LEU A 548 -5.78 26.86 -24.89
N MET A 549 -4.60 26.35 -25.16
CA MET A 549 -3.84 25.57 -24.19
C MET A 549 -2.62 26.39 -23.72
N ARG A 550 -2.46 26.60 -22.41
CA ARG A 550 -1.40 27.46 -21.87
C ARG A 550 -0.43 26.66 -21.02
N GLY A 551 0.85 26.73 -21.39
CA GLY A 551 1.94 26.10 -20.65
C GLY A 551 2.33 26.85 -19.37
N PRO A 552 3.06 26.20 -18.46
CA PRO A 552 3.42 26.80 -17.18
C PRO A 552 4.44 27.96 -17.35
N PRO A 553 4.41 28.97 -16.46
CA PRO A 553 5.41 30.05 -16.45
C PRO A 553 6.82 29.52 -16.14
N PRO A 554 7.90 30.20 -16.57
CA PRO A 554 7.98 31.58 -17.09
C PRO A 554 7.91 31.72 -18.62
N ARG A 555 7.91 30.60 -19.37
CA ARG A 555 7.77 30.61 -20.84
C ARG A 555 6.43 29.96 -21.21
N SER A 556 5.33 30.62 -20.83
CA SER A 556 3.98 30.17 -21.17
C SER A 556 3.84 30.13 -22.69
N ARG A 557 3.89 28.93 -23.27
CA ARG A 557 3.58 28.70 -24.67
C ARG A 557 2.08 28.55 -24.78
N GLU A 558 1.48 29.32 -25.68
CA GLU A 558 0.09 29.11 -26.07
C GLU A 558 0.06 28.18 -27.28
N ILE A 559 -0.71 27.10 -27.17
CA ILE A 559 -0.96 26.15 -28.25
C ILE A 559 -2.44 26.21 -28.58
N LYS A 560 -2.75 26.40 -29.86
CA LYS A 560 -4.11 26.37 -30.37
C LYS A 560 -4.49 24.93 -30.69
N VAL A 561 -5.62 24.48 -30.16
CA VAL A 561 -6.16 23.13 -30.37
C VAL A 561 -7.47 23.25 -31.10
N LYS A 562 -7.68 22.46 -32.16
CA LYS A 562 -8.89 22.52 -32.97
C LYS A 562 -10.11 22.19 -32.11
N ALA A 563 -11.10 23.09 -32.07
CA ALA A 563 -12.34 22.79 -31.37
C ALA A 563 -13.11 21.67 -32.06
N SER A 564 -13.71 20.80 -31.25
CA SER A 564 -14.54 19.69 -31.71
C SER A 564 -15.69 19.44 -30.75
N THR A 565 -16.79 18.91 -31.28
CA THR A 565 -17.95 18.50 -30.47
C THR A 565 -17.67 17.30 -29.59
N ILE A 566 -16.74 16.43 -30.00
CA ILE A 566 -16.22 15.32 -29.22
C ILE A 566 -14.75 15.08 -29.56
N THR A 567 -13.89 14.89 -28.57
CA THR A 567 -12.48 14.54 -28.81
C THR A 567 -11.83 13.97 -27.57
N PHE A 568 -10.86 13.08 -27.78
CA PHE A 568 -9.89 12.70 -26.77
C PHE A 568 -8.71 13.66 -26.84
N LEU A 569 -8.38 14.25 -25.70
CA LEU A 569 -7.34 15.24 -25.57
C LEU A 569 -6.36 14.79 -24.49
N LYS A 570 -5.09 14.62 -24.87
CA LYS A 570 -3.99 14.43 -23.92
C LYS A 570 -3.16 15.73 -23.87
N PRO A 571 -3.46 16.65 -22.93
CA PRO A 571 -2.67 17.86 -22.76
C PRO A 571 -1.26 17.50 -22.27
N PRO A 572 -0.19 18.17 -22.74
CA PRO A 572 1.15 17.99 -22.19
C PRO A 572 1.18 18.38 -20.70
N CYS A 573 2.11 17.79 -19.96
CA CYS A 573 2.23 18.04 -18.52
C CYS A 573 2.34 19.53 -18.18
N GLY A 574 1.57 19.98 -17.18
CA GLY A 574 1.54 21.35 -16.70
C GLY A 574 0.78 22.34 -17.58
N PHE A 575 0.21 21.91 -18.71
CA PHE A 575 -0.64 22.75 -19.55
C PHE A 575 -2.08 22.74 -19.07
N ASP A 576 -2.70 23.91 -19.05
CA ASP A 576 -4.16 24.03 -18.91
C ASP A 576 -4.82 24.13 -20.29
N VAL A 577 -6.11 23.76 -20.38
CA VAL A 577 -6.91 23.90 -21.59
C VAL A 577 -8.13 24.75 -21.26
N ASP A 578 -8.28 25.86 -21.97
CA ASP A 578 -9.38 26.80 -21.82
C ASP A 578 -10.18 26.88 -23.12
N ALA A 579 -11.45 26.49 -23.04
CA ALA A 579 -12.45 26.68 -24.07
C ALA A 579 -13.46 27.71 -23.55
N PRO A 580 -13.30 29.01 -23.91
CA PRO A 580 -14.03 30.10 -23.28
C PRO A 580 -15.55 29.90 -23.31
N GLY A 581 -16.16 29.81 -22.13
CA GLY A 581 -17.60 29.63 -21.96
C GLY A 581 -18.11 28.19 -22.15
N ILE A 582 -17.23 27.23 -22.44
CA ILE A 582 -17.57 25.82 -22.68
C ILE A 582 -17.03 24.91 -21.57
N PHE A 583 -15.70 24.89 -21.37
CA PHE A 583 -15.04 24.07 -20.35
C PHE A 583 -13.64 24.58 -20.01
N TYR A 584 -13.09 24.09 -18.90
CA TYR A 584 -11.70 24.32 -18.49
C TYR A 584 -11.08 23.04 -17.93
N ILE A 585 -9.90 22.67 -18.43
CA ILE A 585 -9.09 21.56 -17.92
C ILE A 585 -7.91 22.17 -17.15
N PRO A 586 -7.81 21.95 -15.82
CA PRO A 586 -6.72 22.49 -15.03
C PRO A 586 -5.40 21.77 -15.35
N PRO A 587 -4.24 22.43 -15.10
CA PRO A 587 -2.94 21.85 -15.39
C PRO A 587 -2.68 20.61 -14.53
N GLN A 588 -2.31 19.51 -15.19
CA GLN A 588 -1.97 18.25 -14.55
C GLN A 588 -0.46 18.15 -14.31
N TRP A 589 -0.06 17.82 -13.07
CA TRP A 589 1.34 17.65 -12.68
C TRP A 589 1.69 16.22 -12.28
N SER A 590 0.69 15.33 -12.28
CA SER A 590 0.84 13.91 -11.96
C SER A 590 1.04 13.07 -13.22
N ASN A 591 1.78 11.97 -13.10
CA ASN A 591 2.02 11.00 -14.17
C ASN A 591 2.66 11.60 -15.44
N CYS A 592 3.52 12.60 -15.26
CA CYS A 592 4.26 13.19 -16.37
C CYS A 592 5.54 12.39 -16.60
N GLU A 593 5.64 11.73 -17.76
CA GLU A 593 6.91 11.16 -18.21
C GLU A 593 7.79 12.27 -18.80
N ASP A 594 9.11 12.17 -18.59
CA ASP A 594 10.07 13.27 -18.81
C ASP A 594 10.21 13.72 -20.29
N ASP A 595 9.57 13.05 -21.25
CA ASP A 595 9.71 13.30 -22.69
C ASP A 595 8.43 13.80 -23.41
N GLU A 596 7.26 13.88 -22.75
CA GLU A 596 5.98 14.24 -23.40
C GLU A 596 5.68 15.76 -23.50
N TYR A 597 6.65 16.63 -23.21
CA TYR A 597 6.40 18.07 -23.01
C TYR A 597 5.98 18.90 -24.25
N THR A 598 5.82 18.31 -25.44
CA THR A 598 5.69 19.13 -26.67
C THR A 598 4.58 18.79 -27.65
N GLN A 599 3.91 17.64 -27.55
CA GLN A 599 2.90 17.25 -28.53
C GLN A 599 1.53 17.08 -27.88
N VAL A 600 0.59 17.92 -28.33
CA VAL A 600 -0.84 17.72 -28.03
C VAL A 600 -1.29 16.52 -28.87
N VAL A 601 -1.74 15.47 -28.21
CA VAL A 601 -2.39 14.34 -28.89
C VAL A 601 -3.89 14.59 -28.84
N GLN A 602 -4.46 14.85 -30.02
CA GLN A 602 -5.89 14.94 -30.22
C GLN A 602 -6.34 13.76 -31.08
N SER A 603 -7.41 13.09 -30.67
CA SER A 603 -8.03 12.05 -31.48
C SER A 603 -9.55 12.08 -31.35
N PHE A 604 -10.24 11.40 -32.25
CA PHE A 604 -11.68 11.47 -32.37
C PHE A 604 -12.32 10.07 -32.34
N PRO A 605 -13.47 9.92 -31.68
CA PRO A 605 -14.28 8.71 -31.78
C PRO A 605 -15.09 8.70 -33.08
N ILE A 606 -15.51 7.50 -33.47
CA ILE A 606 -16.41 7.27 -34.62
C ILE A 606 -17.80 6.94 -34.07
N ASN A 607 -18.85 7.58 -34.58
CA ASN A 607 -20.23 7.21 -34.26
C ASN A 607 -20.62 5.93 -35.01
N LYS A 608 -20.19 4.78 -34.50
CA LYS A 608 -20.37 3.47 -35.14
C LYS A 608 -21.84 3.10 -35.41
N PRO A 609 -22.81 3.42 -34.51
CA PRO A 609 -24.23 3.22 -34.81
C PRO A 609 -24.71 4.02 -36.02
N MET A 610 -24.31 5.30 -36.12
CA MET A 610 -24.66 6.13 -37.27
C MET A 610 -24.03 5.58 -38.55
N ALA A 611 -22.71 5.34 -38.51
CA ALA A 611 -21.94 4.77 -39.61
C ALA A 611 -22.57 3.50 -40.17
N HIS A 612 -22.96 2.56 -39.30
CA HIS A 612 -23.55 1.29 -39.71
C HIS A 612 -24.91 1.43 -40.41
N LEU A 613 -25.68 2.46 -40.04
CA LEU A 613 -27.01 2.69 -40.59
C LEU A 613 -26.97 3.52 -41.88
N THR A 614 -25.87 4.26 -42.13
CA THR A 614 -25.72 5.14 -43.30
C THR A 614 -24.77 4.60 -44.37
N LEU A 615 -23.73 3.86 -43.99
CA LEU A 615 -22.73 3.31 -44.90
C LEU A 615 -23.04 1.83 -45.21
N ASP A 616 -22.66 1.34 -46.40
CA ASP A 616 -22.90 -0.05 -46.81
C ASP A 616 -22.22 -1.04 -45.80
N PRO A 617 -23.00 -1.85 -45.07
CA PRO A 617 -22.57 -2.44 -43.80
C PRO A 617 -21.44 -3.49 -43.83
N GLN A 618 -20.98 -3.96 -45.00
CA GLN A 618 -20.40 -5.31 -45.05
C GLN A 618 -18.88 -5.48 -44.90
N GLN A 619 -18.04 -4.44 -44.92
CA GLN A 619 -16.57 -4.66 -44.81
C GLN A 619 -15.83 -3.75 -43.83
N ILE A 620 -16.11 -2.44 -43.79
CA ILE A 620 -15.26 -1.52 -43.02
C ILE A 620 -15.69 -1.43 -41.54
N ILE A 621 -16.99 -1.51 -41.25
CA ILE A 621 -17.51 -1.18 -39.92
C ILE A 621 -17.21 -2.26 -38.87
N ASP A 622 -17.17 -3.53 -39.27
CA ASP A 622 -16.84 -4.63 -38.36
C ASP A 622 -15.34 -4.69 -38.05
N GLU A 623 -14.48 -4.10 -38.89
CA GLU A 623 -13.03 -3.95 -38.62
C GLU A 623 -12.73 -2.84 -37.61
N ILE A 624 -13.64 -1.88 -37.44
CA ILE A 624 -13.51 -0.79 -36.46
C ILE A 624 -13.90 -1.32 -35.08
N SER A 625 -12.93 -1.48 -34.18
CA SER A 625 -13.18 -1.82 -32.77
C SER A 625 -14.03 -0.75 -32.05
N ALA A 626 -14.75 -1.15 -31.00
CA ALA A 626 -15.47 -0.25 -30.11
C ALA A 626 -14.59 0.87 -29.51
N SER A 627 -13.27 0.67 -29.45
CA SER A 627 -12.29 1.62 -28.92
C SER A 627 -11.43 2.31 -29.98
N THR A 628 -11.66 2.08 -31.27
CA THR A 628 -10.85 2.72 -32.33
C THR A 628 -10.92 4.24 -32.23
N ARG A 629 -9.78 4.90 -32.40
CA ARG A 629 -9.65 6.36 -32.41
C ARG A 629 -8.94 6.78 -33.69
N ILE A 630 -9.36 7.89 -34.27
CA ILE A 630 -8.75 8.46 -35.49
C ILE A 630 -8.07 9.79 -35.14
N GLN A 631 -6.93 10.07 -35.77
CA GLN A 631 -6.16 11.30 -35.49
C GLN A 631 -6.74 12.52 -36.20
N ASP A 632 -7.37 12.31 -37.35
CA ASP A 632 -8.05 13.34 -38.13
C ASP A 632 -9.57 13.13 -38.09
N VAL A 633 -10.30 14.19 -38.45
CA VAL A 633 -11.76 14.17 -38.64
C VAL A 633 -12.09 13.08 -39.65
N TRP A 634 -13.09 12.25 -39.35
CA TRP A 634 -13.43 11.13 -40.22
C TRP A 634 -13.93 11.61 -41.59
N ASP A 635 -13.29 11.18 -42.68
CA ASP A 635 -13.66 11.59 -44.05
C ASP A 635 -15.12 11.24 -44.43
N TYR A 636 -15.75 10.32 -43.69
CA TYR A 636 -17.13 9.90 -43.92
C TYR A 636 -18.18 10.79 -43.24
N ASP A 637 -17.78 11.75 -42.41
CA ASP A 637 -18.71 12.67 -41.75
C ASP A 637 -19.57 13.46 -42.75
N ASP A 638 -19.01 13.78 -43.92
CA ASP A 638 -19.72 14.48 -45.00
C ASP A 638 -20.85 13.63 -45.63
N HIS A 639 -20.81 12.31 -45.46
CA HIS A 639 -21.82 11.38 -45.98
C HIS A 639 -22.96 11.11 -44.98
N ILE A 640 -22.84 11.58 -43.73
CA ILE A 640 -23.88 11.39 -42.72
C ILE A 640 -24.96 12.48 -42.91
N PRO A 641 -26.21 12.12 -43.23
CA PRO A 641 -27.26 13.09 -43.46
C PRO A 641 -27.66 13.82 -42.17
N ASP A 642 -28.00 15.11 -42.29
CA ASP A 642 -28.64 15.84 -41.21
C ASP A 642 -30.06 15.33 -41.00
N LEU A 643 -30.29 14.65 -39.88
CA LEU A 643 -31.60 14.08 -39.56
C LEU A 643 -32.53 15.17 -38.99
N GLU A 644 -33.68 15.37 -39.63
CA GLU A 644 -34.72 16.26 -39.12
C GLU A 644 -35.81 15.49 -38.37
N LEU A 645 -36.12 15.93 -37.14
CA LEU A 645 -37.30 15.46 -36.41
C LEU A 645 -38.57 15.90 -37.14
N ILE A 646 -39.40 14.94 -37.54
CA ILE A 646 -40.66 15.19 -38.26
C ILE A 646 -41.66 15.81 -37.28
N SER A 647 -41.92 17.11 -37.41
CA SER A 647 -42.76 17.89 -36.49
C SER A 647 -44.28 17.67 -36.61
N GLY A 648 -44.74 16.88 -37.59
CA GLY A 648 -46.15 16.83 -38.02
C GLY A 648 -47.16 16.12 -37.11
N GLU A 649 -46.73 15.23 -36.19
CA GLU A 649 -47.62 14.54 -35.22
C GLU A 649 -47.25 14.85 -33.76
N TRP A 650 -46.41 15.88 -33.58
CA TRP A 650 -45.68 16.13 -32.34
C TRP A 650 -46.60 16.47 -31.17
N GLU A 651 -47.68 17.22 -31.34
CA GLU A 651 -48.51 17.68 -30.20
C GLU A 651 -49.26 16.56 -29.45
N LYS A 652 -49.54 15.42 -30.10
CA LYS A 652 -50.10 14.22 -29.42
C LYS A 652 -49.01 13.29 -28.87
N SER A 653 -47.80 13.38 -29.44
CA SER A 653 -46.57 12.75 -28.96
C SER A 653 -45.95 13.51 -27.78
N VAL A 654 -46.24 14.81 -27.60
CA VAL A 654 -45.64 15.69 -26.59
C VAL A 654 -45.92 15.26 -25.14
N ASP A 655 -47.05 14.60 -24.86
CA ASP A 655 -47.31 14.01 -23.54
C ASP A 655 -46.59 12.65 -23.33
N ASP A 656 -46.35 11.87 -24.38
CA ASP A 656 -45.48 10.67 -24.35
C ASP A 656 -43.97 11.04 -24.41
N SER A 657 -43.65 12.23 -24.95
CA SER A 657 -42.32 12.78 -25.21
C SER A 657 -41.66 13.43 -23.99
N ARG A 658 -42.25 13.31 -22.80
CA ARG A 658 -41.48 13.52 -21.56
C ARG A 658 -40.31 12.52 -21.44
N GLN A 659 -40.22 11.52 -22.34
CA GLN A 659 -39.12 10.56 -22.59
C GLN A 659 -38.32 10.87 -23.88
N GLN A 660 -37.76 12.07 -23.98
CA GLN A 660 -37.18 12.72 -25.17
C GLN A 660 -36.04 11.96 -25.91
N SER A 661 -36.32 10.93 -26.71
CA SER A 661 -35.42 10.52 -27.81
C SER A 661 -36.09 9.59 -28.84
N ALA A 662 -35.88 9.88 -30.13
CA ALA A 662 -36.38 9.03 -31.21
C ALA A 662 -35.48 7.80 -31.39
N ASN A 663 -36.07 6.62 -31.62
CA ASN A 663 -35.29 5.42 -31.97
C ASN A 663 -34.54 5.67 -33.30
N LEU A 664 -33.21 5.56 -33.28
CA LEU A 664 -32.32 5.95 -34.37
C LEU A 664 -32.59 5.15 -35.65
N LYS A 665 -32.76 3.82 -35.51
CA LYS A 665 -33.02 2.92 -36.64
C LYS A 665 -34.29 3.32 -37.39
N ARG A 666 -35.39 3.55 -36.64
CA ARG A 666 -36.66 4.00 -37.21
C ARG A 666 -36.56 5.37 -37.86
N LEU A 667 -35.79 6.29 -37.28
CA LEU A 667 -35.60 7.63 -37.83
C LEU A 667 -34.86 7.59 -39.19
N ILE A 668 -33.83 6.77 -39.31
CA ILE A 668 -33.07 6.59 -40.56
C ILE A 668 -33.92 5.90 -41.62
N GLU A 669 -34.66 4.84 -41.26
CA GLU A 669 -35.61 4.18 -42.17
C GLU A 669 -36.65 5.18 -42.73
N LEU A 670 -37.20 6.06 -41.87
CA LEU A 670 -38.13 7.10 -42.30
C LEU A 670 -37.48 8.14 -43.21
N ASN A 671 -36.22 8.51 -42.94
CA ASN A 671 -35.49 9.46 -43.77
C ASN A 671 -35.20 8.87 -45.16
N ASN A 672 -34.75 7.61 -45.21
CA ASN A 672 -34.48 6.87 -46.45
C ASN A 672 -35.77 6.70 -47.28
N ASN A 673 -36.89 6.33 -46.65
CA ASN A 673 -38.18 6.22 -47.32
C ASN A 673 -38.69 7.57 -47.84
N LYS A 674 -38.43 8.67 -47.11
CA LYS A 674 -38.76 10.02 -47.60
C LYS A 674 -37.89 10.42 -48.77
N THR A 675 -36.59 10.15 -48.75
CA THR A 675 -35.73 10.41 -49.90
C THR A 675 -36.17 9.58 -51.10
N GLU A 676 -36.63 8.34 -50.93
CA GLU A 676 -37.23 7.55 -52.00
C GLU A 676 -38.57 8.13 -52.47
N ALA A 677 -39.45 8.55 -51.56
CA ALA A 677 -40.73 9.16 -51.89
C ALA A 677 -40.55 10.53 -52.58
N PHE A 678 -39.54 11.29 -52.20
CA PHE A 678 -39.17 12.54 -52.86
C PHE A 678 -38.52 12.26 -54.20
N ALA A 679 -37.56 11.33 -54.29
CA ALA A 679 -36.91 10.92 -55.54
C ALA A 679 -37.93 10.41 -56.56
N THR A 680 -38.86 9.54 -56.13
CA THR A 680 -39.96 9.04 -56.98
C THR A 680 -40.91 10.15 -57.37
N ARG A 681 -41.28 11.08 -56.47
CA ARG A 681 -42.11 12.26 -56.84
C ARG A 681 -41.38 13.23 -57.76
N THR A 682 -40.09 13.45 -57.58
CA THR A 682 -39.29 14.26 -58.50
C THR A 682 -39.10 13.56 -59.82
N ASP A 683 -38.93 12.23 -59.86
CA ASP A 683 -38.87 11.45 -61.09
C ASP A 683 -40.22 11.40 -61.79
N GLU A 684 -41.33 11.33 -61.06
CA GLU A 684 -42.69 11.45 -61.59
C GLU A 684 -42.96 12.87 -62.10
N ALA A 685 -42.52 13.91 -61.39
CA ALA A 685 -42.65 15.30 -61.83
C ALA A 685 -41.72 15.60 -63.02
N LEU A 686 -40.51 15.04 -63.03
CA LEU A 686 -39.56 15.15 -64.12
C LEU A 686 -40.05 14.37 -65.33
N ARG A 687 -40.61 13.17 -65.15
CA ARG A 687 -41.33 12.44 -66.19
C ARG A 687 -42.52 13.23 -66.67
N ALA A 688 -43.40 13.76 -65.81
CA ALA A 688 -44.52 14.60 -66.24
C ALA A 688 -44.07 15.87 -66.99
N ALA A 689 -42.91 16.45 -66.66
CA ALA A 689 -42.34 17.60 -67.34
C ALA A 689 -41.60 17.23 -68.65
N THR A 690 -41.14 15.99 -68.79
CA THR A 690 -40.43 15.48 -69.99
C THR A 690 -41.30 14.57 -70.86
N ASP A 691 -42.48 14.20 -70.38
CA ASP A 691 -43.49 13.41 -71.08
C ASP A 691 -44.29 14.33 -72.00
N PHE A 692 -43.69 14.60 -73.16
CA PHE A 692 -44.32 15.34 -74.24
C PHE A 692 -45.36 14.50 -75.00
N HIS A 693 -45.80 13.34 -74.48
CA HIS A 693 -46.80 12.50 -75.15
C HIS A 693 -48.20 13.13 -75.13
N ASP A 694 -48.48 14.00 -74.14
CA ASP A 694 -49.72 14.79 -74.06
C ASP A 694 -49.64 16.14 -74.81
N LEU A 695 -48.48 16.44 -75.43
CA LEU A 695 -48.40 17.42 -76.52
C LEU A 695 -49.03 16.81 -77.76
N ASN A 696 -50.35 16.84 -77.74
CA ASN A 696 -51.28 16.41 -78.75
C ASN A 696 -50.83 16.91 -80.15
N LEU A 697 -50.07 16.06 -80.85
CA LEU A 697 -49.61 16.26 -82.24
C LEU A 697 -50.78 16.43 -83.23
N ALA A 698 -52.02 16.26 -82.77
CA ALA A 698 -53.21 16.66 -83.50
C ALA A 698 -53.28 18.18 -83.73
N HIS A 699 -52.80 19.00 -82.78
CA HIS A 699 -52.91 20.45 -82.88
C HIS A 699 -51.82 21.09 -83.76
N THR A 700 -50.65 20.46 -83.87
CA THR A 700 -49.58 20.86 -84.80
C THR A 700 -49.91 20.50 -86.24
N ASN A 701 -50.61 19.39 -86.50
CA ASN A 701 -51.15 19.10 -87.83
C ASN A 701 -52.28 20.05 -88.25
N ASP A 702 -53.09 20.56 -87.31
CA ASP A 702 -54.10 21.59 -87.59
C ASP A 702 -53.47 22.98 -87.83
N LEU A 703 -52.37 23.29 -87.13
CA LEU A 703 -51.57 24.50 -87.38
C LEU A 703 -50.82 24.43 -88.71
N ILE A 704 -50.24 23.29 -89.09
CA ILE A 704 -49.60 23.08 -90.39
C ILE A 704 -50.65 23.15 -91.52
N LYS A 705 -51.88 22.67 -91.31
CA LYS A 705 -53.00 22.87 -92.26
C LYS A 705 -53.49 24.32 -92.33
N LYS A 706 -53.53 25.05 -91.22
CA LYS A 706 -53.94 26.48 -91.17
C LYS A 706 -52.88 27.42 -91.73
N PHE A 707 -51.59 27.11 -91.58
CA PHE A 707 -50.49 27.92 -92.09
C PHE A 707 -49.91 27.43 -93.44
N GLY A 708 -50.24 26.22 -93.88
CA GLY A 708 -49.81 25.66 -95.17
C GLY A 708 -50.48 26.31 -96.38
N ASN A 709 -51.60 27.01 -96.19
CA ASN A 709 -52.24 27.79 -97.26
C ASN A 709 -51.75 29.24 -97.26
N LEU A 710 -50.50 29.44 -97.72
CA LEU A 710 -49.84 30.75 -97.87
C LEU A 710 -50.42 31.62 -99.02
N ALA A 711 -51.64 31.32 -99.51
CA ALA A 711 -52.31 32.11 -100.54
C ALA A 711 -52.69 33.52 -100.06
N TRP A 712 -52.93 33.73 -98.77
CA TRP A 712 -53.32 35.04 -98.22
C TRP A 712 -52.16 36.04 -98.15
N LEU A 713 -50.90 35.57 -98.05
CA LEU A 713 -49.70 36.40 -98.03
C LEU A 713 -49.36 37.02 -99.40
N ARG A 714 -49.92 36.49 -100.51
CA ARG A 714 -49.85 37.14 -101.84
C ARG A 714 -50.78 38.35 -101.99
N SER A 715 -51.71 38.58 -101.07
CA SER A 715 -52.59 39.76 -101.12
C SER A 715 -51.97 41.03 -100.51
N LEU A 716 -50.88 40.89 -99.74
CA LEU A 716 -50.21 41.99 -99.03
C LEU A 716 -49.09 42.68 -99.85
N THR A 717 -48.84 42.28 -101.10
CA THR A 717 -47.76 42.84 -101.93
C THR A 717 -48.23 43.64 -103.16
N LYS A 718 -49.52 43.96 -103.27
CA LYS A 718 -50.03 44.91 -104.30
C LYS A 718 -50.41 46.25 -103.66
N GLY A 719 -49.42 47.09 -103.41
CA GLY A 719 -49.63 48.48 -103.02
C GLY A 719 -48.31 49.14 -102.61
N ASN A 720 -47.81 50.03 -103.45
CA ASN A 720 -46.57 50.78 -103.24
C ASN A 720 -46.61 51.66 -101.97
N THR A 721 -45.41 51.90 -101.43
CA THR A 721 -45.01 52.92 -100.42
C THR A 721 -45.49 52.72 -98.97
N ALA A 722 -44.78 51.87 -98.20
CA ALA A 722 -44.39 52.07 -96.78
C ALA A 722 -43.89 50.75 -96.12
N ALA A 723 -43.04 49.97 -96.81
CA ALA A 723 -42.63 48.64 -96.34
C ALA A 723 -41.59 48.62 -95.20
N GLY A 724 -41.19 49.78 -94.64
CA GLY A 724 -40.18 49.85 -93.57
C GLY A 724 -40.71 49.78 -92.14
N VAL A 725 -41.99 50.11 -91.90
CA VAL A 725 -42.52 50.26 -90.53
C VAL A 725 -43.32 49.04 -90.08
N GLY A 726 -44.03 48.35 -90.99
CA GLY A 726 -44.91 47.23 -90.65
C GLY A 726 -44.20 45.96 -90.13
N ILE A 727 -43.01 45.66 -90.67
CA ILE A 727 -42.25 44.47 -90.27
C ILE A 727 -41.66 44.65 -88.86
N ILE A 728 -41.18 45.86 -88.54
CA ILE A 728 -40.64 46.17 -87.21
C ILE A 728 -41.77 46.11 -86.18
N THR A 729 -42.95 46.69 -86.45
CA THR A 729 -44.08 46.60 -85.51
C THR A 729 -44.59 45.18 -85.31
N PHE A 730 -44.55 44.32 -86.34
CA PHE A 730 -44.98 42.93 -86.21
C PHE A 730 -44.00 42.11 -85.34
N PHE A 731 -42.69 42.27 -85.54
CA PHE A 731 -41.69 41.61 -84.69
C PHE A 731 -41.66 42.18 -83.27
N SER A 732 -41.94 43.48 -83.10
CA SER A 732 -42.07 44.10 -81.77
C SER A 732 -43.28 43.55 -81.01
N ALA A 733 -44.42 43.41 -81.69
CA ALA A 733 -45.64 42.88 -81.09
C ALA A 733 -45.52 41.39 -80.74
N THR A 734 -44.89 40.58 -81.59
CA THR A 734 -44.66 39.15 -81.29
C THR A 734 -43.63 38.96 -80.19
N SER A 735 -42.59 39.79 -80.13
CA SER A 735 -41.64 39.82 -78.99
C SER A 735 -42.33 40.18 -77.68
N LEU A 736 -43.23 41.17 -77.68
CA LEU A 736 -43.94 41.60 -76.49
C LEU A 736 -44.95 40.55 -76.01
N ILE A 737 -45.64 39.87 -76.93
CA ILE A 737 -46.54 38.74 -76.61
C ILE A 737 -45.75 37.56 -76.02
N MET A 738 -44.60 37.20 -76.60
CA MET A 738 -43.75 36.14 -76.06
C MET A 738 -43.17 36.52 -74.70
N SER A 739 -42.83 37.79 -74.48
CA SER A 739 -42.36 38.28 -73.17
C SER A 739 -43.47 38.22 -72.11
N ILE A 740 -44.72 38.56 -72.45
CA ILE A 740 -45.88 38.43 -71.56
C ILE A 740 -46.14 36.96 -71.23
N ILE A 741 -46.04 36.05 -72.20
CA ILE A 741 -46.22 34.61 -71.99
C ILE A 741 -45.15 34.06 -71.05
N VAL A 742 -43.87 34.43 -71.26
CA VAL A 742 -42.77 34.02 -70.37
C VAL A 742 -42.94 34.58 -68.96
N CYS A 743 -43.38 35.84 -68.83
CA CYS A 743 -43.61 36.46 -67.53
C CYS A 743 -44.80 35.82 -66.79
N TRP A 744 -45.85 35.42 -67.53
CA TRP A 744 -47.01 34.73 -66.97
C TRP A 744 -46.70 33.28 -66.55
N CYS A 745 -45.86 32.57 -67.31
CA CYS A 745 -45.42 31.22 -66.96
C CYS A 745 -44.45 31.19 -65.77
N ASN A 746 -43.68 32.26 -65.52
CA ASN A 746 -42.72 32.31 -64.41
C ASN A 746 -43.36 32.74 -63.08
N HIS A 747 -44.63 33.18 -63.10
CA HIS A 747 -45.37 33.62 -61.91
C HIS A 747 -46.38 32.58 -61.41
N ARG A 748 -46.39 31.41 -62.03
CA ARG A 748 -47.15 30.22 -61.65
C ARG A 748 -46.17 29.14 -61.24
#